data_AF-A0A7V0ZA75-F1
#
_entry.id   AF-A0A7V0ZA75-F1
#
_cell.length_a   1.000
_cell.length_b   1.000
_cell.length_c   1.000
_cell.angle_alpha   90.00
_cell.angle_beta   90.00
_cell.angle_gamma   90.00
#
_symmetry.space_group_name_H-M   'P 1'
#
loop_
_entity.id
_entity.type
_entity.pdbx_description
1 polymer ?
#
loop_
_entity_poly.entity_id
_entity_poly.type
_entity_poly.pdbx_seq_one_letter_code
_entity_poly.pdbx_strand_id
1 'polypeptide(L)'
;MRYYVALVVTALLCSVLSSTVKGAKRMYIPNSWESYGKIYHVAQNHPKASDKNPGTQELPFKTISAAAALVDAYDTVLIDQGIYRETVTIHKHGSLYNPRSLILFKAVPGKEVYLTGSDPFDADWKEVGNGTYKALLPASLFAKDAYNPYELSCVIDEPGKVRPMQEPELPETLGQIYVHGKPLEQLTSVQAVTDTSNSFVVSADGKEVICHFADGKVPEKGTVELTVRERCIRPSWKVSSGDVFTAPMMQTKGMVVEHAAEPGPFCIGRPLTIRNNPGTGITVRKTFHALQRATEWVIIRGPFTYLSKDRPTLFFPLRNLSRPTNPDHAPVLPMLSNDSGKTWTQMADNSLIGGGMFLHEETGVLARWRAKEAQISRDGGKTWSDSRPADFGGPMLKLKDGRYLRVRTKWGKRTNYKGDYMYGEAAETSLGTWRDDNSGFDWEPGGTIESDESMNIEGLNEQSYCQLEDGRIFIIFRQAAVLAGQDSPGYPSVKLISVSDDCGRTWSKVRPLTYEDGEYVYSPCSMPYTFRSSKNGKVYVILNIHSAPTYSCDPRTTLNIAELNTETLSLKRNTIAIIETKQPGHNHHVRFSNFAAATIEDRYTKNLLLFMKLQMSENCPIRSGYDFNSYRYEIILPE
;
A
#
# COMPACT_ATOMS: atom_id res chain seq x y z
N MET A 1 -24.68 -30.91 36.26
CA MET A 1 -24.43 -31.35 37.65
C MET A 1 -22.97 -31.07 37.98
N ARG A 2 -22.71 -30.22 38.99
CA ARG A 2 -21.41 -29.84 39.62
C ARG A 2 -20.52 -28.84 38.84
N TYR A 3 -20.14 -27.65 39.31
CA TYR A 3 -20.42 -26.84 40.51
C TYR A 3 -20.24 -25.35 40.15
N TYR A 4 -21.22 -24.52 40.50
CA TYR A 4 -21.13 -23.06 40.64
C TYR A 4 -21.21 -22.74 42.15
N VAL A 5 -20.81 -21.53 42.53
CA VAL A 5 -20.96 -20.85 43.84
C VAL A 5 -19.72 -20.85 44.75
N ALA A 6 -19.06 -19.69 44.81
CA ALA A 6 -18.39 -19.18 46.01
C ALA A 6 -18.61 -17.66 46.11
N LEU A 7 -18.77 -17.18 47.35
CA LEU A 7 -18.91 -15.81 47.84
C LEU A 7 -20.28 -15.09 47.74
N VAL A 8 -21.11 -15.37 48.74
CA VAL A 8 -21.85 -14.35 49.51
C VAL A 8 -21.52 -14.57 50.99
N VAL A 9 -21.65 -13.51 51.80
CA VAL A 9 -21.62 -13.42 53.28
C VAL A 9 -20.30 -12.90 53.87
N THR A 10 -20.16 -11.58 53.89
CA THR A 10 -19.86 -10.87 55.16
C THR A 10 -20.44 -9.45 55.09
N ALA A 11 -21.72 -9.32 55.41
CA ALA A 11 -22.35 -8.07 55.80
C ALA A 11 -23.10 -8.34 57.11
N LEU A 12 -23.02 -7.38 58.03
CA LEU A 12 -23.56 -7.36 59.41
C LEU A 12 -22.69 -7.99 60.51
N LEU A 13 -21.76 -7.19 61.02
CA LEU A 13 -21.60 -6.93 62.45
C LEU A 13 -20.58 -5.81 62.63
N CYS A 14 -21.07 -4.58 62.83
CA CYS A 14 -20.51 -3.56 63.73
C CYS A 14 -21.19 -2.21 63.44
N SER A 15 -22.49 -2.13 63.74
CA SER A 15 -23.07 -0.88 64.22
C SER A 15 -23.20 -1.02 65.73
N VAL A 16 -22.43 -0.24 66.50
CA VAL A 16 -22.77 0.39 67.80
C VAL A 16 -21.46 0.96 68.39
N LEU A 17 -21.37 2.30 68.39
CA LEU A 17 -20.68 3.19 69.35
C LEU A 17 -19.14 3.03 69.51
N SER A 18 -18.31 4.07 69.64
CA SER A 18 -18.47 5.52 69.74
C SER A 18 -17.07 6.14 69.67
N SER A 19 -17.01 7.34 69.11
CA SER A 19 -16.04 8.42 69.40
C SER A 19 -14.55 8.23 69.07
N THR A 20 -14.07 9.20 68.26
CA THR A 20 -12.69 9.66 68.06
C THR A 20 -11.85 9.04 66.93
N VAL A 21 -12.25 9.30 65.68
CA VAL A 21 -11.27 9.54 64.62
C VAL A 21 -11.41 11.00 64.18
N LYS A 22 -10.56 11.85 64.77
CA LYS A 22 -10.35 13.23 64.30
C LYS A 22 -9.89 13.18 62.84
N GLY A 23 -10.67 13.79 61.96
CA GLY A 23 -10.23 14.30 60.67
C GLY A 23 -9.78 13.26 59.64
N ALA A 24 -10.71 12.47 59.10
CA ALA A 24 -10.51 11.92 57.77
C ALA A 24 -10.47 13.10 56.78
N LYS A 25 -9.27 13.54 56.39
CA LYS A 25 -9.10 14.46 55.25
C LYS A 25 -9.80 13.79 54.07
N ARG A 26 -10.90 14.39 53.58
CA ARG A 26 -11.44 14.06 52.26
C ARG A 26 -10.28 14.19 51.28
N MET A 27 -9.84 13.07 50.71
CA MET A 27 -8.86 13.09 49.64
C MET A 27 -9.55 13.71 48.44
N TYR A 28 -9.19 14.94 48.13
CA TYR A 28 -9.54 15.55 46.84
C TYR A 28 -8.81 14.73 45.77
N ILE A 29 -9.57 13.98 44.97
CA ILE A 29 -9.09 13.40 43.72
C ILE A 29 -9.32 14.51 42.68
N PRO A 30 -8.26 15.16 42.15
CA PRO A 30 -8.44 16.19 41.15
C PRO A 30 -9.19 15.64 39.93
N ASN A 31 -10.27 16.30 39.54
CA ASN A 31 -10.95 16.06 38.25
C ASN A 31 -10.27 16.86 37.11
N SER A 32 -9.00 17.19 37.28
CA SER A 32 -8.16 17.71 36.21
C SER A 32 -7.63 16.53 35.44
N TRP A 33 -8.25 16.23 34.30
CA TRP A 33 -7.70 15.38 33.26
C TRP A 33 -6.48 16.10 32.66
N GLU A 34 -5.40 16.19 33.43
CA GLU A 34 -4.09 16.63 32.93
C GLU A 34 -3.74 15.76 31.72
N SER A 35 -3.12 16.36 30.70
CA SER A 35 -2.61 15.60 29.55
C SER A 35 -1.79 14.42 30.08
N TYR A 36 -2.22 13.19 29.79
CA TYR A 36 -1.69 11.97 30.41
C TYR A 36 -0.18 11.71 30.17
N GLY A 37 0.52 12.54 29.40
CA GLY A 37 1.95 12.45 29.12
C GLY A 37 2.64 13.81 28.99
N LYS A 38 3.97 13.78 28.94
CA LYS A 38 4.86 14.94 28.79
C LYS A 38 4.94 15.39 27.34
N ILE A 39 5.28 16.67 27.16
CA ILE A 39 5.65 17.24 25.86
C ILE A 39 7.14 17.52 25.87
N TYR A 40 7.88 16.89 24.95
CA TYR A 40 9.29 17.17 24.70
C TYR A 40 9.43 17.97 23.40
N HIS A 41 10.31 18.98 23.40
CA HIS A 41 10.62 19.81 22.25
C HIS A 41 11.98 19.44 21.67
N VAL A 42 12.03 19.26 20.35
CA VAL A 42 13.25 19.02 19.57
C VAL A 42 13.37 20.15 18.55
N ALA A 43 14.49 20.86 18.54
CA ALA A 43 14.70 21.97 17.60
C ALA A 43 16.19 22.11 17.26
N GLN A 44 16.67 21.39 16.25
CA GLN A 44 18.11 21.32 15.89
C GLN A 44 18.74 22.70 15.65
N ASN A 45 17.94 23.62 15.11
CA ASN A 45 18.35 24.98 14.74
C ASN A 45 18.18 26.01 15.86
N HIS A 46 17.62 25.63 17.02
CA HIS A 46 17.48 26.55 18.14
C HIS A 46 18.85 26.83 18.78
N PRO A 47 19.22 28.09 19.06
CA PRO A 47 20.58 28.45 19.51
C PRO A 47 20.98 27.82 20.85
N LYS A 48 20.00 27.45 21.68
CA LYS A 48 20.20 26.76 22.96
C LYS A 48 19.98 25.25 22.89
N ALA A 49 19.74 24.67 21.71
CA ALA A 49 19.45 23.26 21.58
C ALA A 49 20.64 22.39 21.99
N SER A 50 20.38 21.39 22.82
CA SER A 50 21.37 20.45 23.30
C SER A 50 20.69 19.16 23.73
N ASP A 51 21.30 18.01 23.44
CA ASP A 51 20.76 16.72 23.88
C ASP A 51 20.88 16.48 25.38
N LYS A 52 21.56 17.38 26.09
CA LYS A 52 21.62 17.41 27.56
C LYS A 52 20.50 18.25 28.20
N ASN A 53 19.68 18.92 27.40
CA ASN A 53 18.61 19.76 27.91
C ASN A 53 17.43 18.93 28.46
N PRO A 54 16.50 19.53 29.22
CA PRO A 54 15.29 18.85 29.68
C PRO A 54 14.24 18.62 28.57
N GLY A 55 14.41 19.21 27.38
CA GLY A 55 13.45 19.11 26.28
C GLY A 55 12.24 20.02 26.44
N THR A 56 12.37 21.17 27.09
CA THR A 56 11.33 22.21 27.13
C THR A 56 11.41 23.09 25.89
N GLN A 57 10.42 23.97 25.68
CA GLN A 57 10.44 24.90 24.55
C GLN A 57 11.65 25.86 24.59
N GLU A 58 12.08 26.30 25.78
CA GLU A 58 13.21 27.24 25.97
C GLU A 58 14.57 26.54 25.90
N LEU A 59 14.62 25.28 26.33
CA LEU A 59 15.78 24.41 26.32
C LEU A 59 15.42 23.09 25.61
N PRO A 60 15.28 23.11 24.27
CA PRO A 60 14.88 21.94 23.51
C PRO A 60 16.05 20.96 23.33
N PHE A 61 15.73 19.70 23.06
CA PHE A 61 16.69 18.73 22.56
C PHE A 61 17.19 19.14 21.17
N LYS A 62 18.40 18.70 20.80
CA LYS A 62 18.96 18.95 19.47
C LYS A 62 18.57 17.84 18.47
N THR A 63 18.45 16.60 18.93
CA THR A 63 18.11 15.42 18.11
C THR A 63 16.77 14.79 18.51
N ILE A 64 16.12 14.07 17.57
CA ILE A 64 14.90 13.32 17.89
C ILE A 64 15.28 12.10 18.74
N SER A 65 16.46 11.51 18.52
CA SER A 65 16.99 10.40 19.32
C SER A 65 17.08 10.72 20.81
N ALA A 66 17.49 11.93 21.20
CA ALA A 66 17.54 12.33 22.61
C ALA A 66 16.15 12.32 23.27
N ALA A 67 15.12 12.80 22.56
CA ALA A 67 13.74 12.72 23.05
C ALA A 67 13.23 11.27 23.05
N ALA A 68 13.48 10.50 21.99
CA ALA A 68 13.05 9.11 21.83
C ALA A 68 13.61 8.17 22.92
N ALA A 69 14.76 8.51 23.50
CA ALA A 69 15.34 7.78 24.63
C ALA A 69 14.54 7.95 25.94
N LEU A 70 13.74 9.03 26.07
CA LEU A 70 13.06 9.41 27.31
C LEU A 70 11.56 9.17 27.31
N VAL A 71 10.94 9.16 26.12
CA VAL A 71 9.49 9.02 25.98
C VAL A 71 8.95 7.76 26.64
N ASP A 72 7.76 7.88 27.20
CA ASP A 72 6.92 6.79 27.67
C ASP A 72 5.52 6.86 27.04
N ALA A 73 4.68 5.87 27.33
CA ALA A 73 3.26 5.89 26.96
C ALA A 73 2.63 7.26 27.27
N TYR A 74 1.74 7.72 26.37
CA TYR A 74 1.09 9.04 26.38
C TYR A 74 1.97 10.26 26.02
N ASP A 75 3.30 10.14 25.95
CA ASP A 75 4.17 11.28 25.66
C ASP A 75 4.06 11.78 24.21
N THR A 76 4.36 13.06 24.01
CA THR A 76 4.46 13.69 22.70
C THR A 76 5.83 14.35 22.52
N VAL A 77 6.46 14.12 21.37
CA VAL A 77 7.65 14.84 20.90
C VAL A 77 7.21 15.83 19.81
N LEU A 78 7.36 17.12 20.08
CA LEU A 78 7.16 18.21 19.13
C LEU A 78 8.49 18.58 18.48
N ILE A 79 8.55 18.46 17.16
CA ILE A 79 9.79 18.57 16.38
C ILE A 79 9.67 19.81 15.48
N ASP A 80 10.57 20.76 15.68
CA ASP A 80 10.65 21.99 14.89
C ASP A 80 11.35 21.74 13.54
N GLN A 81 11.29 22.73 12.66
CA GLN A 81 11.79 22.66 11.29
C GLN A 81 13.28 22.26 11.21
N GLY A 82 13.57 21.27 10.35
CA GLY A 82 14.92 20.79 10.13
C GLY A 82 15.01 19.51 9.30
N ILE A 83 16.24 19.18 8.90
CA ILE A 83 16.60 17.92 8.27
C ILE A 83 17.43 17.13 9.28
N TYR A 84 16.78 16.18 9.94
CA TYR A 84 17.34 15.31 10.96
C TYR A 84 17.91 14.06 10.29
N ARG A 85 19.23 13.88 10.35
CA ARG A 85 19.94 12.76 9.71
C ARG A 85 20.33 11.70 10.74
N GLU A 86 19.38 10.90 11.18
CA GLU A 86 19.57 9.99 12.31
C GLU A 86 18.82 8.66 12.16
N THR A 87 19.27 7.67 12.94
CA THR A 87 18.53 6.43 13.21
C THR A 87 17.90 6.58 14.60
N VAL A 88 16.64 7.00 14.65
CA VAL A 88 15.87 7.14 15.89
C VAL A 88 15.54 5.75 16.42
N THR A 89 16.21 5.33 17.48
CA THR A 89 15.90 4.07 18.16
C THR A 89 14.76 4.29 19.15
N ILE A 90 13.68 3.53 18.99
CA ILE A 90 12.51 3.61 19.88
C ILE A 90 12.60 2.46 20.87
N HIS A 91 12.54 2.78 22.17
CA HIS A 91 12.68 1.80 23.25
C HIS A 91 11.36 1.41 23.92
N LYS A 92 10.35 2.28 23.84
CA LYS A 92 9.03 2.07 24.45
C LYS A 92 7.92 2.31 23.44
N HIS A 93 6.74 1.77 23.73
CA HIS A 93 5.53 2.01 22.98
C HIS A 93 4.30 1.99 23.92
N GLY A 94 3.18 2.52 23.47
CA GLY A 94 1.91 2.43 24.20
C GLY A 94 1.37 1.00 24.35
N SER A 95 0.23 0.87 25.02
CA SER A 95 -0.52 -0.38 25.15
C SER A 95 -1.53 -0.58 24.03
N LEU A 96 -1.53 -1.78 23.43
CA LEU A 96 -2.52 -2.21 22.43
C LEU A 96 -3.96 -2.13 22.94
N TYR A 97 -4.16 -2.33 24.25
CA TYR A 97 -5.48 -2.32 24.89
C TYR A 97 -5.96 -0.92 25.25
N ASN A 98 -5.09 0.08 25.14
CA ASN A 98 -5.44 1.47 25.41
C ASN A 98 -4.92 2.38 24.30
N PRO A 99 -5.73 2.61 23.25
CA PRO A 99 -5.43 3.56 22.17
C PRO A 99 -4.97 4.95 22.60
N ARG A 100 -5.31 5.40 23.82
CA ARG A 100 -4.87 6.72 24.31
C ARG A 100 -3.41 6.76 24.74
N SER A 101 -2.79 5.61 24.97
CA SER A 101 -1.41 5.47 25.46
C SER A 101 -0.33 5.60 24.38
N LEU A 102 -0.68 6.04 23.17
CA LEU A 102 0.24 6.21 22.06
C LEU A 102 1.38 7.18 22.39
N ILE A 103 2.57 6.86 21.88
CA ILE A 103 3.69 7.80 21.82
C ILE A 103 3.62 8.55 20.49
N LEU A 104 3.66 9.89 20.53
CA LEU A 104 3.43 10.72 19.35
C LEU A 104 4.70 11.49 18.96
N PHE A 105 5.20 11.28 17.75
CA PHE A 105 6.25 12.11 17.15
C PHE A 105 5.60 13.04 16.13
N LYS A 106 5.56 14.34 16.43
CA LYS A 106 4.80 15.32 15.64
C LYS A 106 5.69 16.47 15.20
N ALA A 107 5.59 16.84 13.94
CA ALA A 107 6.08 18.14 13.51
C ALA A 107 5.28 19.25 14.19
N VAL A 108 5.95 20.34 14.54
CA VAL A 108 5.29 21.59 14.95
C VAL A 108 4.38 22.05 13.79
N PRO A 109 3.13 22.47 14.04
CA PRO A 109 2.21 22.86 12.98
C PRO A 109 2.82 23.90 12.03
N GLY A 110 2.72 23.63 10.72
CA GLY A 110 3.25 24.52 9.67
C GLY A 110 4.77 24.46 9.47
N LYS A 111 5.49 23.61 10.19
CA LYS A 111 6.93 23.39 10.04
C LYS A 111 7.23 22.17 9.17
N GLU A 112 8.25 22.28 8.34
CA GLU A 112 8.74 21.17 7.53
C GLU A 112 9.79 20.37 8.29
N VAL A 113 9.53 19.10 8.54
CA VAL A 113 10.39 18.20 9.29
C VAL A 113 10.72 16.99 8.43
N TYR A 114 12.01 16.78 8.19
CA TYR A 114 12.54 15.65 7.45
C TYR A 114 13.41 14.81 8.39
N LEU A 115 13.14 13.51 8.47
CA LEU A 115 14.01 12.52 9.12
C LEU A 115 14.56 11.62 8.01
N THR A 116 15.85 11.73 7.72
CA THR A 116 16.45 11.11 6.54
C THR A 116 17.54 10.10 6.86
N GLY A 117 17.55 9.02 6.08
CA GLY A 117 18.56 7.96 6.09
C GLY A 117 19.80 8.27 5.26
N SER A 118 19.76 9.32 4.43
CA SER A 118 20.87 9.74 3.56
C SER A 118 21.77 10.79 4.19
N ASP A 119 22.96 10.96 3.63
CA ASP A 119 23.85 12.09 3.89
C ASP A 119 24.21 12.81 2.58
N PRO A 120 24.52 14.12 2.61
CA PRO A 120 25.04 14.83 1.44
C PRO A 120 26.33 14.19 0.93
N PHE A 121 26.48 14.11 -0.38
CA PHE A 121 27.62 13.47 -1.04
C PHE A 121 28.33 14.41 -2.00
N ASP A 122 29.14 15.29 -1.42
CA ASP A 122 30.00 16.22 -2.15
C ASP A 122 31.33 15.56 -2.50
N ALA A 123 31.29 14.62 -3.44
CA ALA A 123 32.45 13.85 -3.87
C ALA A 123 33.33 14.57 -4.91
N ASP A 124 34.57 14.09 -5.05
CA ASP A 124 35.44 14.40 -6.18
C ASP A 124 35.05 13.54 -7.38
N TRP A 125 34.09 14.04 -8.16
CA TRP A 125 33.54 13.34 -9.33
C TRP A 125 34.53 13.38 -10.50
N LYS A 126 34.86 12.20 -11.04
CA LYS A 126 35.75 12.04 -12.20
C LYS A 126 34.95 11.62 -13.41
N GLU A 127 35.10 12.35 -14.51
CA GLU A 127 34.44 12.02 -15.76
C GLU A 127 34.97 10.70 -16.32
N VAL A 128 34.05 9.83 -16.76
CA VAL A 128 34.34 8.56 -17.41
C VAL A 128 33.96 8.61 -18.90
N GLY A 129 33.09 9.55 -19.29
CA GLY A 129 32.68 9.83 -20.67
C GLY A 129 31.14 9.87 -20.82
N ASN A 130 30.64 10.44 -21.91
CA ASN A 130 29.20 10.48 -22.25
C ASN A 130 28.28 10.94 -21.10
N GLY A 131 28.68 11.98 -20.34
CA GLY A 131 27.89 12.47 -19.22
C GLY A 131 27.88 11.57 -17.98
N THR A 132 28.74 10.55 -17.96
CA THR A 132 28.92 9.62 -16.85
C THR A 132 30.12 10.00 -16.01
N TYR A 133 29.94 9.98 -14.69
CA TYR A 133 30.94 10.34 -13.69
C TYR A 133 31.05 9.23 -12.65
N LYS A 134 32.24 9.09 -12.06
CA LYS A 134 32.46 8.18 -10.94
C LYS A 134 33.02 8.88 -9.73
N ALA A 135 32.70 8.36 -8.56
CA ALA A 135 33.18 8.84 -7.28
C ALA A 135 33.39 7.70 -6.29
N LEU A 136 34.41 7.85 -5.43
CA LEU A 136 34.63 6.95 -4.31
C LEU A 136 33.52 7.11 -3.26
N LEU A 137 32.97 5.99 -2.80
CA LEU A 137 32.09 5.97 -1.65
C LEU A 137 32.86 6.37 -0.37
N PRO A 138 32.20 7.02 0.61
CA PRO A 138 32.85 7.45 1.84
C PRO A 138 33.55 6.30 2.58
N ALA A 139 34.79 6.51 3.00
CA ALA A 139 35.57 5.50 3.73
C ALA A 139 34.90 5.01 5.02
N SER A 140 34.04 5.83 5.64
CA SER A 140 33.26 5.49 6.82
C SER A 140 32.30 4.31 6.59
N LEU A 141 31.83 4.09 5.36
CA LEU A 141 30.99 2.95 5.00
C LEU A 141 31.77 1.62 5.05
N PHE A 142 33.09 1.66 4.97
CA PHE A 142 33.96 0.48 4.98
C PHE A 142 34.68 0.28 6.33
N ALA A 143 34.32 1.07 7.35
CA ALA A 143 34.84 0.86 8.69
C ALA A 143 34.40 -0.51 9.22
N LYS A 144 35.20 -1.08 10.13
CA LYS A 144 34.86 -2.35 10.77
C LYS A 144 33.48 -2.24 11.43
N ASP A 145 32.61 -3.23 11.19
CA ASP A 145 31.25 -3.31 11.71
C ASP A 145 30.27 -2.22 11.20
N ALA A 146 30.67 -1.41 10.21
CA ALA A 146 29.77 -0.44 9.58
C ALA A 146 28.70 -1.13 8.73
N TYR A 147 27.49 -0.57 8.75
CA TYR A 147 26.44 -0.94 7.79
C TYR A 147 26.75 -0.29 6.44
N ASN A 148 26.96 -1.09 5.41
CA ASN A 148 27.22 -0.60 4.06
C ASN A 148 26.12 -1.06 3.09
N PRO A 149 25.18 -0.19 2.70
CA PRO A 149 24.11 -0.60 1.81
C PRO A 149 24.59 -0.89 0.37
N TYR A 150 25.77 -0.40 -0.04
CA TYR A 150 26.32 -0.56 -1.38
C TYR A 150 27.00 -1.92 -1.61
N GLU A 151 27.10 -2.76 -0.57
CA GLU A 151 27.52 -4.16 -0.73
C GLU A 151 26.38 -5.16 -0.55
N LEU A 152 25.20 -4.73 -0.11
CA LEU A 152 24.10 -5.60 0.28
C LEU A 152 23.06 -5.74 -0.83
N SER A 153 22.50 -6.94 -0.99
CA SER A 153 21.46 -7.28 -1.97
C SER A 153 20.22 -6.39 -1.82
N CYS A 154 19.73 -5.85 -2.93
CA CYS A 154 18.45 -5.15 -2.98
C CYS A 154 17.24 -6.09 -2.81
N VAL A 155 17.42 -7.40 -3.03
CA VAL A 155 16.36 -8.42 -2.98
C VAL A 155 16.09 -8.86 -1.54
N ILE A 156 14.89 -8.53 -1.02
CA ILE A 156 14.52 -8.80 0.38
C ILE A 156 14.54 -10.31 0.69
N ASP A 157 14.07 -11.15 -0.23
CA ASP A 157 13.99 -12.60 -0.04
C ASP A 157 15.38 -13.28 -0.16
N GLU A 158 16.38 -12.59 -0.72
CA GLU A 158 17.78 -13.06 -0.87
C GLU A 158 18.76 -12.05 -0.23
N PRO A 159 18.68 -11.84 1.10
CA PRO A 159 19.53 -10.88 1.79
C PRO A 159 20.97 -11.41 1.86
N GLY A 160 21.95 -10.53 1.65
CA GLY A 160 23.36 -10.91 1.71
C GLY A 160 24.26 -9.92 1.00
N LYS A 161 25.57 -10.18 1.00
CA LYS A 161 26.52 -9.37 0.24
C LYS A 161 26.51 -9.74 -1.24
N VAL A 162 26.42 -8.72 -2.10
CA VAL A 162 26.51 -8.80 -3.57
C VAL A 162 27.68 -7.99 -4.12
N ARG A 163 28.53 -7.45 -3.24
CA ARG A 163 29.86 -6.91 -3.56
C ARG A 163 30.91 -7.47 -2.59
N PRO A 164 32.16 -7.67 -3.05
CA PRO A 164 32.61 -7.55 -4.44
C PRO A 164 32.03 -8.67 -5.34
N MET A 165 31.94 -8.44 -6.64
CA MET A 165 31.45 -9.38 -7.65
C MET A 165 32.25 -9.22 -8.96
N GLN A 166 32.15 -10.18 -9.88
CA GLN A 166 32.73 -10.07 -11.22
C GLN A 166 31.73 -9.40 -12.18
N GLU A 167 32.26 -8.62 -13.12
CA GLU A 167 31.53 -8.05 -14.25
C GLU A 167 31.12 -9.13 -15.28
N PRO A 168 30.16 -8.85 -16.20
CA PRO A 168 29.55 -7.54 -16.49
C PRO A 168 28.22 -7.25 -15.80
N GLU A 169 27.55 -8.28 -15.27
CA GLU A 169 26.23 -8.13 -14.66
C GLU A 169 26.34 -8.04 -13.14
N LEU A 170 26.00 -6.88 -12.61
CA LEU A 170 26.17 -6.50 -11.23
C LEU A 170 24.79 -6.39 -10.56
N PRO A 171 24.47 -7.26 -9.57
CA PRO A 171 23.20 -7.18 -8.87
C PRO A 171 22.98 -5.81 -8.22
N GLU A 172 21.72 -5.38 -8.18
CA GLU A 172 21.31 -4.17 -7.48
C GLU A 172 21.64 -4.27 -5.98
N THR A 173 22.05 -3.14 -5.41
CA THR A 173 22.43 -3.02 -4.00
C THR A 173 21.37 -2.26 -3.19
N LEU A 174 21.42 -2.35 -1.87
CA LEU A 174 20.59 -1.51 -0.99
C LEU A 174 20.97 -0.02 -1.07
N GLY A 175 22.13 0.30 -1.64
CA GLY A 175 22.58 1.65 -1.88
C GLY A 175 21.61 2.40 -2.80
N GLN A 176 21.44 3.70 -2.56
CA GLN A 176 20.63 4.56 -3.41
C GLN A 176 21.24 5.95 -3.45
N ILE A 177 21.28 6.51 -4.65
CA ILE A 177 21.72 7.88 -4.90
C ILE A 177 20.50 8.75 -5.21
N TYR A 178 20.47 9.95 -4.65
CA TYR A 178 19.45 10.95 -4.88
C TYR A 178 20.08 12.23 -5.41
N VAL A 179 19.37 12.90 -6.33
CA VAL A 179 19.74 14.23 -6.85
C VAL A 179 18.52 15.13 -6.70
N HIS A 180 18.67 16.23 -5.95
CA HIS A 180 17.55 17.11 -5.56
C HIS A 180 16.36 16.33 -4.94
N GLY A 181 16.66 15.34 -4.10
CA GLY A 181 15.67 14.47 -3.46
C GLY A 181 15.01 13.43 -4.38
N LYS A 182 15.39 13.32 -5.66
CA LYS A 182 14.86 12.31 -6.59
C LYS A 182 15.85 11.14 -6.72
N PRO A 183 15.40 9.88 -6.61
CA PRO A 183 16.29 8.73 -6.74
C PRO A 183 16.75 8.55 -8.20
N LEU A 184 18.03 8.23 -8.39
CA LEU A 184 18.54 7.70 -9.67
C LEU A 184 18.12 6.24 -9.86
N GLU A 185 17.95 5.81 -11.11
CA GLU A 185 17.66 4.40 -11.44
C GLU A 185 18.92 3.54 -11.26
N GLN A 186 18.86 2.49 -10.43
CA GLN A 186 19.99 1.56 -10.31
C GLN A 186 19.95 0.57 -11.46
N LEU A 187 21.04 0.44 -12.20
CA LEU A 187 21.18 -0.49 -13.32
C LEU A 187 22.28 -1.52 -13.04
N THR A 188 22.31 -2.60 -13.82
CA THR A 188 23.15 -3.78 -13.55
C THR A 188 24.48 -3.79 -14.30
N SER A 189 24.81 -2.75 -15.08
CA SER A 189 26.12 -2.66 -15.73
C SER A 189 26.53 -1.21 -15.98
N VAL A 190 27.85 -0.99 -16.12
CA VAL A 190 28.42 0.32 -16.47
C VAL A 190 27.93 0.78 -17.85
N GLN A 191 27.81 -0.15 -18.80
CA GLN A 191 27.30 0.16 -20.14
C GLN A 191 25.85 0.64 -20.08
N ALA A 192 24.97 -0.06 -19.35
CA ALA A 192 23.57 0.35 -19.20
C ALA A 192 23.44 1.76 -18.58
N VAL A 193 24.29 2.10 -17.62
CA VAL A 193 24.35 3.45 -17.03
C VAL A 193 24.80 4.49 -18.05
N THR A 194 25.83 4.17 -18.83
CA THR A 194 26.33 5.07 -19.88
C THR A 194 25.24 5.36 -20.92
N ASP A 195 24.41 4.38 -21.23
CA ASP A 195 23.32 4.52 -22.22
C ASP A 195 22.05 5.17 -21.65
N THR A 196 21.93 5.31 -20.33
CA THR A 196 20.69 5.75 -19.65
C THR A 196 20.96 6.89 -18.68
N SER A 197 20.58 8.12 -19.03
CA SER A 197 20.64 9.25 -18.09
C SER A 197 19.77 9.03 -16.85
N ASN A 198 20.08 9.71 -15.75
CA ASN A 198 19.44 9.57 -14.43
C ASN A 198 19.56 8.17 -13.83
N SER A 199 20.70 7.53 -14.04
CA SER A 199 20.97 6.19 -13.55
C SER A 199 22.30 6.10 -12.81
N PHE A 200 22.49 5.01 -12.08
CA PHE A 200 23.75 4.68 -11.43
C PHE A 200 23.99 3.17 -11.33
N VAL A 201 25.25 2.79 -11.11
CA VAL A 201 25.68 1.44 -10.76
C VAL A 201 26.78 1.51 -9.70
N VAL A 202 26.81 0.54 -8.80
CA VAL A 202 27.92 0.36 -7.85
C VAL A 202 28.98 -0.53 -8.50
N SER A 203 30.23 -0.09 -8.49
CA SER A 203 31.37 -0.80 -9.07
C SER A 203 31.48 -2.24 -8.58
N ALA A 204 32.13 -3.09 -9.37
CA ALA A 204 32.34 -4.51 -9.08
C ALA A 204 33.00 -4.76 -7.71
N ASP A 205 33.93 -3.90 -7.29
CA ASP A 205 34.59 -3.97 -5.99
C ASP A 205 33.80 -3.36 -4.83
N GLY A 206 32.66 -2.72 -5.12
CA GLY A 206 31.79 -2.06 -4.15
C GLY A 206 32.28 -0.71 -3.63
N LYS A 207 33.33 -0.12 -4.21
CA LYS A 207 34.00 1.09 -3.67
C LYS A 207 33.64 2.39 -4.37
N GLU A 208 33.18 2.33 -5.61
CA GLU A 208 32.81 3.49 -6.41
C GLU A 208 31.33 3.42 -6.81
N VAL A 209 30.72 4.59 -6.98
CA VAL A 209 29.47 4.72 -7.72
C VAL A 209 29.78 5.37 -9.06
N ILE A 210 29.11 4.88 -10.10
CA ILE A 210 29.18 5.39 -11.46
C ILE A 210 27.78 5.89 -11.79
N CYS A 211 27.64 7.18 -12.08
CA CYS A 211 26.36 7.86 -12.27
C CYS A 211 26.33 8.56 -13.62
N HIS A 212 25.20 8.46 -14.32
CA HIS A 212 24.89 9.28 -15.49
C HIS A 212 23.81 10.29 -15.09
N PHE A 213 24.17 11.58 -15.03
CA PHE A 213 23.26 12.64 -14.61
C PHE A 213 22.44 13.21 -15.78
N ALA A 214 21.24 13.75 -15.52
CA ALA A 214 20.28 14.22 -16.54
C ALA A 214 20.89 15.10 -17.64
N ASP A 215 21.76 16.04 -17.26
CA ASP A 215 22.35 17.03 -18.16
C ASP A 215 23.78 16.66 -18.59
N GLY A 216 24.20 15.41 -18.33
CA GLY A 216 25.57 14.95 -18.55
C GLY A 216 26.62 15.73 -17.75
N LYS A 217 26.21 16.35 -16.64
CA LYS A 217 27.06 17.18 -15.77
C LYS A 217 26.84 16.80 -14.31
N VAL A 218 27.90 16.94 -13.52
CA VAL A 218 27.82 16.80 -12.07
C VAL A 218 26.88 17.87 -11.50
N PRO A 219 25.89 17.50 -10.65
CA PRO A 219 25.00 18.45 -10.00
C PRO A 219 25.72 19.43 -9.06
N GLU A 220 25.04 20.51 -8.68
CA GLU A 220 25.58 21.49 -7.74
C GLU A 220 25.91 20.86 -6.37
N LYS A 221 26.91 21.42 -5.69
CA LYS A 221 27.31 20.97 -4.35
C LYS A 221 26.12 20.99 -3.38
N GLY A 222 25.98 19.93 -2.58
CA GLY A 222 24.91 19.77 -1.59
C GLY A 222 23.60 19.21 -2.15
N THR A 223 23.52 18.93 -3.45
CA THR A 223 22.29 18.42 -4.09
C THR A 223 22.27 16.91 -4.27
N VAL A 224 23.44 16.28 -4.24
CA VAL A 224 23.57 14.82 -4.29
C VAL A 224 23.56 14.28 -2.87
N GLU A 225 22.77 13.24 -2.64
CA GLU A 225 22.74 12.49 -1.39
C GLU A 225 22.91 11.01 -1.65
N LEU A 226 23.54 10.32 -0.71
CA LEU A 226 23.67 8.87 -0.73
C LEU A 226 23.06 8.29 0.54
N THR A 227 22.38 7.16 0.41
CA THR A 227 21.85 6.43 1.55
C THR A 227 22.99 5.90 2.43
N VAL A 228 22.90 6.12 3.75
CA VAL A 228 23.90 5.64 4.73
C VAL A 228 23.27 4.72 5.76
N ARG A 229 22.05 5.02 6.21
CA ARG A 229 21.42 4.39 7.37
C ARG A 229 20.50 3.26 6.95
N GLU A 230 20.56 2.14 7.67
CA GLU A 230 19.64 1.01 7.53
C GLU A 230 18.18 1.45 7.71
N ARG A 231 17.87 2.15 8.81
CA ARG A 231 16.53 2.60 9.21
C ARG A 231 16.57 4.05 9.68
N CYS A 232 15.51 4.81 9.42
CA CYS A 232 15.29 6.10 10.09
C CYS A 232 14.66 5.96 11.48
N ILE A 233 13.68 5.06 11.62
CA ILE A 233 13.03 4.73 12.89
C ILE A 233 13.21 3.23 13.12
N ARG A 234 13.86 2.88 14.23
CA ARG A 234 14.22 1.49 14.56
C ARG A 234 13.67 1.12 15.95
N PRO A 235 12.64 0.27 16.03
CA PRO A 235 12.27 -0.33 17.31
C PRO A 235 13.44 -1.14 17.89
N SER A 236 13.72 -1.01 19.19
CA SER A 236 14.75 -1.82 19.86
C SER A 236 14.23 -3.20 20.30
N TRP A 237 12.92 -3.40 20.29
CA TRP A 237 12.30 -4.69 20.61
C TRP A 237 12.14 -5.55 19.36
N LYS A 238 12.22 -6.87 19.54
CA LYS A 238 11.86 -7.82 18.47
C LYS A 238 10.34 -7.80 18.31
N VAL A 239 9.86 -7.31 17.16
CA VAL A 239 8.48 -7.52 16.74
C VAL A 239 8.45 -8.92 16.12
N SER A 240 8.11 -9.94 16.90
CA SER A 240 7.99 -11.30 16.36
C SER A 240 6.74 -11.37 15.48
N SER A 241 6.82 -12.13 14.38
CA SER A 241 5.72 -12.25 13.43
C SER A 241 4.47 -12.92 14.04
N GLY A 242 4.62 -13.63 15.16
CA GLY A 242 3.57 -14.38 15.86
C GLY A 242 3.06 -13.78 17.19
N ASP A 243 3.78 -12.85 17.82
CA ASP A 243 3.30 -12.21 19.05
C ASP A 243 2.27 -11.14 18.73
N VAL A 244 1.00 -11.50 18.90
CA VAL A 244 -0.15 -10.57 18.80
C VAL A 244 -0.03 -9.38 19.76
N PHE A 245 0.87 -9.45 20.75
CA PHE A 245 1.04 -8.45 21.81
C PHE A 245 2.21 -7.47 21.61
N THR A 246 3.07 -7.66 20.60
CA THR A 246 4.18 -6.72 20.33
C THR A 246 3.90 -5.95 19.05
N ALA A 247 3.25 -4.80 19.16
CA ALA A 247 3.07 -3.90 18.03
C ALA A 247 3.50 -2.49 18.43
N PRO A 248 4.22 -1.76 17.57
CA PRO A 248 4.61 -0.39 17.86
C PRO A 248 3.36 0.49 17.99
N MET A 249 2.95 0.77 19.23
CA MET A 249 1.88 1.71 19.57
C MET A 249 2.45 3.13 19.66
N MET A 250 2.92 3.59 18.51
CA MET A 250 3.43 4.94 18.28
C MET A 250 2.91 5.48 16.94
N GLN A 251 2.95 6.80 16.78
CA GLN A 251 2.51 7.46 15.56
C GLN A 251 3.44 8.61 15.19
N THR A 252 3.73 8.74 13.90
CA THR A 252 4.35 9.95 13.32
C THR A 252 3.26 10.85 12.72
N LYS A 253 3.39 12.18 12.84
CA LYS A 253 2.44 13.14 12.25
C LYS A 253 3.13 14.38 11.72
N GLY A 254 2.87 14.74 10.47
CA GLY A 254 3.34 15.98 9.87
C GLY A 254 4.84 16.02 9.54
N MET A 255 5.53 14.88 9.59
CA MET A 255 6.93 14.75 9.22
C MET A 255 7.08 13.84 7.99
N VAL A 256 8.16 14.08 7.24
CA VAL A 256 8.61 13.23 6.14
C VAL A 256 9.76 12.38 6.66
N VAL A 257 9.64 11.06 6.58
CA VAL A 257 10.71 10.14 6.96
C VAL A 257 11.14 9.42 5.68
N GLU A 258 12.40 9.47 5.27
CA GLU A 258 12.79 9.07 3.91
C GLU A 258 14.26 8.62 3.79
N HIS A 259 14.62 8.13 2.60
CA HIS A 259 15.99 7.80 2.19
C HIS A 259 16.75 6.81 3.10
N ALA A 260 16.03 5.92 3.79
CA ALA A 260 16.65 4.76 4.44
C ALA A 260 16.98 3.66 3.42
N ALA A 261 18.06 2.91 3.67
CA ALA A 261 18.44 1.76 2.84
C ALA A 261 17.37 0.68 2.87
N GLU A 262 16.80 0.44 4.05
CA GLU A 262 15.69 -0.46 4.26
C GLU A 262 14.51 0.34 4.83
N PRO A 263 13.64 0.91 3.99
CA PRO A 263 12.51 1.68 4.49
C PRO A 263 11.62 0.81 5.38
N GLY A 264 11.45 1.23 6.63
CA GLY A 264 10.53 0.64 7.59
C GLY A 264 9.10 1.17 7.41
N PRO A 265 8.14 0.72 8.24
CA PRO A 265 6.73 1.10 8.13
C PRO A 265 6.44 2.61 8.26
N PHE A 266 7.37 3.39 8.80
CA PHE A 266 7.23 4.84 8.96
C PHE A 266 8.01 5.63 7.92
N CYS A 267 8.81 4.96 7.08
CA CYS A 267 9.75 5.58 6.15
C CYS A 267 9.23 5.42 4.72
N ILE A 268 9.25 6.52 3.97
CA ILE A 268 9.03 6.55 2.53
C ILE A 268 9.94 5.52 1.87
N GLY A 269 9.32 4.64 1.09
CA GLY A 269 10.03 3.62 0.33
C GLY A 269 11.00 4.22 -0.70
N ARG A 270 11.83 3.37 -1.26
CA ARG A 270 12.62 3.66 -2.47
C ARG A 270 12.36 2.59 -3.52
N PRO A 271 12.79 2.76 -4.78
CA PRO A 271 12.83 1.67 -5.74
C PRO A 271 13.60 0.47 -5.18
N LEU A 272 12.93 -0.69 -5.12
CA LEU A 272 13.44 -1.95 -4.59
C LEU A 272 12.94 -3.10 -5.45
N THR A 273 13.80 -4.04 -5.81
CA THR A 273 13.35 -5.37 -6.22
C THR A 273 13.02 -6.13 -4.95
N ILE A 274 11.73 -6.34 -4.63
CA ILE A 274 11.38 -6.91 -3.33
C ILE A 274 11.35 -8.43 -3.33
N ARG A 275 11.10 -9.06 -4.49
CA ARG A 275 10.98 -10.52 -4.58
C ARG A 275 11.41 -11.07 -5.92
N ASN A 276 12.12 -12.19 -5.86
CA ASN A 276 12.32 -13.11 -6.96
C ASN A 276 11.64 -14.43 -6.58
N ASN A 277 10.65 -14.90 -7.34
CA ASN A 277 9.98 -16.18 -7.08
C ASN A 277 10.53 -17.23 -8.09
N PRO A 278 11.70 -17.84 -7.83
CA PRO A 278 12.39 -18.67 -8.83
C PRO A 278 11.55 -19.87 -9.29
N GLY A 279 10.71 -20.44 -8.40
CA GLY A 279 9.83 -21.55 -8.74
C GLY A 279 8.74 -21.22 -9.78
N THR A 280 8.44 -19.94 -9.98
CA THR A 280 7.40 -19.48 -10.93
C THR A 280 7.94 -18.57 -12.02
N GLY A 281 9.17 -18.06 -11.89
CA GLY A 281 9.75 -17.04 -12.76
C GLY A 281 9.13 -15.65 -12.57
N ILE A 282 8.32 -15.43 -11.53
CA ILE A 282 7.66 -14.14 -11.27
C ILE A 282 8.58 -13.24 -10.42
N THR A 283 8.92 -12.07 -10.94
CA THR A 283 9.66 -11.04 -10.21
C THR A 283 8.73 -9.89 -9.82
N VAL A 284 8.93 -9.33 -8.63
CA VAL A 284 8.14 -8.18 -8.13
C VAL A 284 9.06 -7.04 -7.75
N ARG A 285 8.91 -5.91 -8.44
CA ARG A 285 9.60 -4.65 -8.12
C ARG A 285 8.63 -3.72 -7.40
N LYS A 286 9.01 -3.26 -6.21
CA LYS A 286 8.26 -2.28 -5.42
C LYS A 286 8.97 -0.94 -5.51
N THR A 287 8.24 0.08 -5.92
CA THR A 287 8.72 1.45 -6.04
C THR A 287 7.81 2.36 -5.24
N PHE A 288 8.37 3.41 -4.64
CA PHE A 288 7.56 4.39 -3.93
C PHE A 288 6.65 5.15 -4.89
N HIS A 289 5.40 5.33 -4.50
CA HIS A 289 4.39 6.04 -5.26
C HIS A 289 3.71 7.10 -4.38
N ALA A 290 4.18 8.34 -4.51
CA ALA A 290 3.93 9.42 -3.57
C ALA A 290 2.53 10.08 -3.64
N LEU A 291 1.57 9.53 -4.38
CA LEU A 291 0.35 10.26 -4.66
C LEU A 291 -0.54 10.48 -3.42
N GLN A 292 -0.44 9.71 -2.34
CA GLN A 292 -1.42 9.78 -1.24
C GLN A 292 -0.82 9.88 0.16
N ARG A 293 -0.33 11.05 0.60
CA ARG A 293 -0.01 11.32 2.03
C ARG A 293 -1.27 11.49 2.91
N ALA A 294 -2.23 10.57 2.80
CA ALA A 294 -3.57 10.69 3.38
C ALA A 294 -3.77 9.84 4.63
N THR A 295 -4.47 10.39 5.63
CA THR A 295 -4.60 9.79 6.96
C THR A 295 -5.69 8.72 7.10
N GLU A 296 -6.68 8.65 6.21
CA GLU A 296 -7.84 7.76 6.37
C GLU A 296 -8.40 7.23 5.05
N TRP A 297 -8.85 5.96 5.05
CA TRP A 297 -9.78 5.27 4.12
C TRP A 297 -9.72 5.45 2.60
N VAL A 298 -8.75 6.17 2.04
CA VAL A 298 -8.73 6.42 0.59
C VAL A 298 -7.98 5.32 -0.13
N ILE A 299 -8.75 4.30 -0.48
CA ILE A 299 -8.53 3.51 -1.67
C ILE A 299 -8.42 4.50 -2.85
N ILE A 300 -7.48 4.25 -3.74
CA ILE A 300 -7.49 4.70 -5.14
C ILE A 300 -8.91 4.43 -5.71
N ARG A 301 -9.85 5.38 -5.56
CA ARG A 301 -11.23 5.26 -6.03
C ARG A 301 -11.29 5.72 -7.47
N GLY A 302 -10.83 4.87 -8.37
CA GLY A 302 -10.92 5.08 -9.81
C GLY A 302 -9.89 4.24 -10.54
N PRO A 303 -10.27 3.54 -11.63
CA PRO A 303 -9.32 2.75 -12.41
C PRO A 303 -8.25 3.66 -13.01
N PHE A 304 -7.02 3.17 -13.07
CA PHE A 304 -6.02 3.73 -13.99
C PHE A 304 -6.54 3.57 -15.42
N THR A 305 -6.31 4.58 -16.24
CA THR A 305 -6.59 4.51 -17.67
C THR A 305 -5.51 5.26 -18.44
N TYR A 306 -5.50 5.11 -19.76
CA TYR A 306 -4.63 5.88 -20.63
C TYR A 306 -5.41 7.05 -21.25
N LEU A 307 -4.75 8.18 -21.49
CA LEU A 307 -5.40 9.34 -22.13
C LEU A 307 -5.59 9.19 -23.64
N SER A 308 -4.78 8.34 -24.25
CA SER A 308 -4.75 8.17 -25.71
C SER A 308 -4.33 6.74 -26.03
N LYS A 309 -4.81 6.24 -27.17
CA LYS A 309 -4.34 4.97 -27.72
C LYS A 309 -2.90 5.04 -28.22
N ASP A 310 -2.49 6.23 -28.71
CA ASP A 310 -1.19 6.47 -29.34
C ASP A 310 -0.15 7.02 -28.35
N ARG A 311 -0.61 7.52 -27.18
CA ARG A 311 0.26 8.00 -26.10
C ARG A 311 -0.01 7.24 -24.82
N PRO A 312 1.00 6.62 -24.21
CA PRO A 312 0.89 5.78 -23.02
C PRO A 312 0.74 6.60 -21.74
N THR A 313 0.21 7.82 -21.82
CA THR A 313 0.09 8.67 -20.65
C THR A 313 -0.97 8.07 -19.74
N LEU A 314 -0.52 7.46 -18.65
CA LEU A 314 -1.38 6.97 -17.59
C LEU A 314 -2.02 8.16 -16.90
N PHE A 315 -3.32 8.04 -16.67
CA PHE A 315 -4.12 9.00 -15.93
C PHE A 315 -4.63 8.36 -14.64
N PHE A 316 -4.62 9.15 -13.56
CA PHE A 316 -5.18 8.76 -12.29
C PHE A 316 -5.85 9.94 -11.56
N PRO A 317 -7.12 9.81 -11.12
CA PRO A 317 -7.78 10.81 -10.30
C PRO A 317 -7.38 10.65 -8.83
N LEU A 318 -6.50 11.52 -8.35
CA LEU A 318 -6.02 11.50 -6.96
C LEU A 318 -6.91 12.35 -6.05
N ARG A 319 -7.39 11.83 -4.92
CA ARG A 319 -8.01 12.66 -3.88
C ARG A 319 -6.97 13.41 -3.04
N ASN A 320 -7.07 14.74 -2.99
CA ASN A 320 -6.23 15.60 -2.17
C ASN A 320 -6.67 15.59 -0.70
N LEU A 321 -5.92 14.87 0.12
CA LEU A 321 -6.20 14.69 1.55
C LEU A 321 -5.13 15.34 2.41
N SER A 322 -4.44 16.35 1.86
CA SER A 322 -3.51 17.20 2.62
C SER A 322 -4.21 17.99 3.74
N ARG A 323 -5.55 18.04 3.75
CA ARG A 323 -6.38 18.69 4.77
C ARG A 323 -7.30 17.66 5.43
N PRO A 324 -7.59 17.79 6.74
CA PRO A 324 -8.53 16.92 7.45
C PRO A 324 -9.97 17.23 7.00
N THR A 325 -10.37 16.68 5.86
CA THR A 325 -11.74 16.76 5.33
C THR A 325 -12.30 15.36 5.14
N ASN A 326 -13.63 15.22 5.13
CA ASN A 326 -14.26 13.96 4.71
C ASN A 326 -13.66 13.54 3.35
N PRO A 327 -13.11 12.33 3.23
CA PRO A 327 -12.54 11.84 1.99
C PRO A 327 -13.44 11.99 0.77
N ASP A 328 -14.75 11.84 0.93
CA ASP A 328 -15.72 11.96 -0.16
C ASP A 328 -15.93 13.39 -0.65
N HIS A 329 -15.49 14.38 0.12
CA HIS A 329 -15.54 15.80 -0.23
C HIS A 329 -14.15 16.36 -0.58
N ALA A 330 -13.09 15.54 -0.52
CA ALA A 330 -11.74 15.96 -0.86
C ALA A 330 -11.65 16.35 -2.36
N PRO A 331 -10.94 17.43 -2.70
CA PRO A 331 -10.69 17.79 -4.10
C PRO A 331 -10.03 16.63 -4.86
N VAL A 332 -10.39 16.44 -6.13
CA VAL A 332 -9.74 15.46 -7.00
C VAL A 332 -8.70 16.18 -7.87
N LEU A 333 -7.45 15.73 -7.81
CA LEU A 333 -6.31 16.18 -8.59
C LEU A 333 -6.10 15.20 -9.76
N PRO A 334 -6.15 15.67 -11.01
CA PRO A 334 -5.78 14.86 -12.16
C PRO A 334 -4.25 14.67 -12.21
N MET A 335 -3.81 13.42 -12.13
CA MET A 335 -2.39 13.06 -12.17
C MET A 335 -2.06 12.30 -13.46
N LEU A 336 -0.94 12.66 -14.08
CA LEU A 336 -0.43 12.05 -15.31
C LEU A 336 0.93 11.39 -15.10
N SER A 337 1.15 10.26 -15.75
CA SER A 337 2.46 9.59 -15.80
C SER A 337 2.78 9.18 -17.24
N ASN A 338 3.99 9.48 -17.69
CA ASN A 338 4.51 9.10 -19.02
C ASN A 338 5.53 7.96 -18.97
N ASP A 339 5.73 7.39 -17.78
CA ASP A 339 6.80 6.44 -17.47
C ASP A 339 6.25 5.25 -16.65
N SER A 340 5.08 4.75 -17.07
CA SER A 340 4.46 3.56 -16.49
C SER A 340 4.20 3.67 -14.98
N GLY A 341 3.85 4.87 -14.52
CA GLY A 341 3.50 5.18 -13.15
C GLY A 341 4.68 5.39 -12.21
N LYS A 342 5.92 5.45 -12.72
CA LYS A 342 7.13 5.72 -11.92
C LYS A 342 7.12 7.16 -11.39
N THR A 343 6.77 8.15 -12.22
CA THR A 343 6.63 9.56 -11.82
C THR A 343 5.27 10.11 -12.21
N TRP A 344 4.83 11.14 -11.48
CA TRP A 344 3.50 11.74 -11.66
C TRP A 344 3.58 13.26 -11.69
N THR A 345 2.87 13.86 -12.63
CA THR A 345 2.71 15.31 -12.76
C THR A 345 1.24 15.66 -12.59
N GLN A 346 0.94 16.63 -11.72
CA GLN A 346 -0.42 17.16 -11.61
C GLN A 346 -0.71 18.05 -12.83
N MET A 347 -1.90 17.93 -13.42
CA MET A 347 -2.29 18.87 -14.48
C MET A 347 -2.55 20.27 -13.92
N ALA A 348 -2.23 21.28 -14.72
CA ALA A 348 -2.42 22.69 -14.37
C ALA A 348 -3.90 23.12 -14.38
N ASP A 349 -4.76 22.43 -15.13
CA ASP A 349 -6.19 22.68 -15.18
C ASP A 349 -7.00 21.51 -14.60
N ASN A 350 -8.26 21.80 -14.28
CA ASN A 350 -9.23 20.84 -13.76
C ASN A 350 -10.04 20.17 -14.88
N SER A 351 -9.55 20.23 -16.12
CA SER A 351 -10.28 19.78 -17.30
C SER A 351 -10.54 18.27 -17.33
N LEU A 352 -9.86 17.48 -16.50
CA LEU A 352 -10.05 16.03 -16.34
C LEU A 352 -10.76 15.62 -15.04
N ILE A 353 -11.36 16.54 -14.27
CA ILE A 353 -12.06 16.16 -13.04
C ILE A 353 -13.32 15.34 -13.38
N GLY A 354 -13.31 14.06 -12.99
CA GLY A 354 -14.42 13.12 -13.07
C GLY A 354 -14.33 12.08 -11.93
N GLY A 355 -15.46 11.44 -11.60
CA GLY A 355 -15.50 10.31 -10.66
C GLY A 355 -14.93 9.01 -11.26
N GLY A 356 -14.79 8.93 -12.58
CA GLY A 356 -14.06 7.88 -13.30
C GLY A 356 -13.80 8.28 -14.77
N MET A 357 -12.89 7.55 -15.41
CA MET A 357 -12.52 7.72 -16.82
C MET A 357 -12.41 6.38 -17.56
N PHE A 358 -12.62 6.43 -18.87
CA PHE A 358 -12.56 5.28 -19.77
C PHE A 358 -12.02 5.71 -21.13
N LEU A 359 -11.07 4.96 -21.70
CA LEU A 359 -10.59 5.13 -23.06
C LEU A 359 -11.14 4.01 -23.94
N HIS A 360 -11.82 4.37 -25.02
CA HIS A 360 -12.16 3.43 -26.07
C HIS A 360 -10.96 3.24 -27.00
N GLU A 361 -10.25 2.12 -26.87
CA GLU A 361 -8.95 1.89 -27.53
C GLU A 361 -9.00 1.98 -29.06
N GLU A 362 -10.10 1.54 -29.68
CA GLU A 362 -10.18 1.51 -31.16
C GLU A 362 -10.32 2.92 -31.74
N THR A 363 -11.19 3.72 -31.14
CA THR A 363 -11.59 5.02 -31.68
C THR A 363 -10.80 6.16 -31.06
N GLY A 364 -10.10 5.93 -29.95
CA GLY A 364 -9.34 6.93 -29.20
C GLY A 364 -10.23 7.90 -28.41
N VAL A 365 -11.54 7.62 -28.31
CA VAL A 365 -12.49 8.47 -27.59
C VAL A 365 -12.32 8.26 -26.11
N LEU A 366 -12.13 9.38 -25.39
CA LEU A 366 -12.00 9.39 -23.94
C LEU A 366 -13.34 9.80 -23.34
N ALA A 367 -13.81 9.04 -22.36
CA ALA A 367 -15.02 9.36 -21.61
C ALA A 367 -14.68 9.62 -20.15
N ARG A 368 -15.38 10.58 -19.55
CA ARG A 368 -15.39 10.81 -18.11
C ARG A 368 -16.83 10.84 -17.61
N TRP A 369 -17.02 10.49 -16.35
CA TRP A 369 -18.34 10.63 -15.72
C TRP A 369 -18.22 11.05 -14.27
N ARG A 370 -19.27 11.71 -13.76
CA ARG A 370 -19.44 12.05 -12.35
C ARG A 370 -20.92 11.92 -12.00
N ALA A 371 -21.22 11.15 -10.96
CA ALA A 371 -22.60 10.83 -10.59
C ALA A 371 -23.39 10.24 -11.78
N LYS A 372 -24.44 10.93 -12.25
CA LYS A 372 -25.31 10.48 -13.34
C LYS A 372 -24.98 11.14 -14.69
N GLU A 373 -23.88 11.86 -14.78
CA GLU A 373 -23.50 12.65 -15.95
C GLU A 373 -22.18 12.18 -16.54
N ALA A 374 -22.09 12.18 -17.87
CA ALA A 374 -20.89 11.83 -18.64
C ALA A 374 -20.60 12.85 -19.74
N GLN A 375 -19.34 12.93 -20.12
CA GLN A 375 -18.85 13.71 -21.25
C GLN A 375 -17.82 12.89 -22.01
N ILE A 376 -17.66 13.20 -23.29
CA ILE A 376 -16.67 12.56 -24.16
C ILE A 376 -15.71 13.59 -24.74
N SER A 377 -14.50 13.14 -25.04
CA SER A 377 -13.45 13.90 -25.69
C SER A 377 -12.90 13.10 -26.87
N ARG A 378 -12.67 13.78 -27.99
CA ARG A 378 -12.12 13.20 -29.23
C ARG A 378 -10.68 13.65 -29.52
N ASP A 379 -10.08 14.41 -28.59
CA ASP A 379 -8.77 15.04 -28.75
C ASP A 379 -7.83 14.78 -27.56
N GLY A 380 -8.06 13.68 -26.84
CA GLY A 380 -7.24 13.26 -25.70
C GLY A 380 -7.50 14.07 -24.42
N GLY A 381 -8.72 14.55 -24.23
CA GLY A 381 -9.17 15.28 -23.05
C GLY A 381 -8.99 16.79 -23.11
N LYS A 382 -8.60 17.37 -24.26
CA LYS A 382 -8.41 18.83 -24.40
C LYS A 382 -9.74 19.56 -24.48
N THR A 383 -10.72 18.99 -25.18
CA THR A 383 -12.10 19.48 -25.25
C THR A 383 -13.09 18.40 -24.86
N TRP A 384 -14.22 18.81 -24.29
CA TRP A 384 -15.28 17.93 -23.80
C TRP A 384 -16.62 18.32 -24.40
N SER A 385 -17.43 17.33 -24.75
CA SER A 385 -18.82 17.53 -25.14
C SER A 385 -19.64 18.15 -24.01
N ASP A 386 -20.86 18.59 -24.34
CA ASP A 386 -21.88 18.88 -23.32
C ASP A 386 -22.14 17.64 -22.44
N SER A 387 -22.61 17.90 -21.23
CA SER A 387 -22.99 16.85 -20.26
C SER A 387 -24.22 16.10 -20.76
N ARG A 388 -24.21 14.78 -20.59
CA ARG A 388 -25.32 13.88 -20.93
C ARG A 388 -25.48 12.79 -19.87
N PRO A 389 -26.61 12.06 -19.82
CA PRO A 389 -26.76 10.94 -18.90
C PRO A 389 -25.63 9.91 -19.04
N ALA A 390 -25.11 9.44 -17.91
CA ALA A 390 -23.99 8.51 -17.88
C ALA A 390 -24.40 7.10 -18.32
N ASP A 391 -23.81 6.64 -19.42
CA ASP A 391 -23.78 5.27 -19.91
C ASP A 391 -22.45 4.57 -19.62
N PHE A 392 -21.58 5.21 -18.82
CA PHE A 392 -20.32 4.67 -18.33
C PHE A 392 -20.38 4.40 -16.83
N GLY A 393 -19.61 3.42 -16.34
CA GLY A 393 -19.43 3.23 -14.90
C GLY A 393 -19.00 1.82 -14.50
N GLY A 394 -18.14 1.76 -13.48
CA GLY A 394 -17.58 0.52 -12.96
C GLY A 394 -16.49 -0.08 -13.88
N PRO A 395 -15.85 -1.19 -13.46
CA PRO A 395 -14.99 -1.97 -14.33
C PRO A 395 -15.81 -2.51 -15.51
N MET A 396 -15.24 -2.44 -16.72
CA MET A 396 -15.81 -2.98 -17.94
C MET A 396 -14.76 -3.85 -18.62
N LEU A 397 -15.17 -5.00 -19.15
CA LEU A 397 -14.30 -5.92 -19.88
C LEU A 397 -14.70 -5.90 -21.36
N LYS A 398 -13.78 -5.59 -22.25
CA LYS A 398 -13.98 -5.81 -23.68
C LYS A 398 -13.92 -7.30 -23.96
N LEU A 399 -14.95 -7.82 -24.62
CA LEU A 399 -15.06 -9.22 -25.05
C LEU A 399 -14.48 -9.40 -26.46
N LYS A 400 -14.11 -10.64 -26.78
CA LYS A 400 -13.58 -11.06 -28.09
C LYS A 400 -14.54 -10.77 -29.25
N ASP A 401 -15.84 -10.69 -29.00
CA ASP A 401 -16.85 -10.39 -30.02
C ASP A 401 -17.08 -8.87 -30.24
N GLY A 402 -16.28 -8.03 -29.57
CA GLY A 402 -16.33 -6.57 -29.69
C GLY A 402 -17.28 -5.90 -28.68
N ARG A 403 -18.15 -6.64 -28.00
CA ARG A 403 -19.03 -6.10 -26.95
C ARG A 403 -18.27 -5.88 -25.64
N TYR A 404 -18.89 -5.18 -24.70
CA TYR A 404 -18.35 -4.91 -23.37
C TYR A 404 -19.23 -5.55 -22.31
N LEU A 405 -18.64 -6.37 -21.43
CA LEU A 405 -19.30 -6.87 -20.24
C LEU A 405 -19.12 -5.88 -19.08
N ARG A 406 -20.21 -5.60 -18.38
CA ARG A 406 -20.20 -4.94 -17.07
C ARG A 406 -20.91 -5.81 -16.05
N VAL A 407 -20.34 -5.93 -14.85
CA VAL A 407 -20.95 -6.63 -13.71
C VAL A 407 -21.16 -5.67 -12.54
N ARG A 408 -22.39 -5.61 -12.00
CA ARG A 408 -22.76 -4.76 -10.87
C ARG A 408 -23.32 -5.60 -9.73
N THR A 409 -22.96 -5.25 -8.50
CA THR A 409 -23.61 -5.80 -7.31
C THR A 409 -25.00 -5.20 -7.17
N LYS A 410 -26.01 -6.04 -7.09
CA LYS A 410 -27.34 -5.69 -6.60
C LYS A 410 -27.30 -5.68 -5.08
N TRP A 411 -27.46 -4.50 -4.50
CA TRP A 411 -27.39 -4.31 -3.06
C TRP A 411 -28.77 -4.40 -2.41
N GLY A 412 -28.89 -5.30 -1.43
CA GLY A 412 -30.00 -5.41 -0.51
C GLY A 412 -29.68 -4.86 0.87
N LYS A 413 -30.69 -4.85 1.75
CA LYS A 413 -30.55 -4.52 3.17
C LYS A 413 -30.95 -5.71 4.02
N ARG A 414 -30.16 -6.01 5.04
CA ARG A 414 -30.43 -7.04 6.04
C ARG A 414 -30.23 -6.48 7.44
N THR A 415 -30.79 -7.14 8.44
CA THR A 415 -30.60 -6.80 9.85
C THR A 415 -29.98 -7.99 10.57
N ASN A 416 -28.95 -7.75 11.37
CA ASN A 416 -28.42 -8.74 12.32
C ASN A 416 -28.36 -8.15 13.74
N TYR A 417 -27.75 -8.85 14.68
CA TYR A 417 -27.61 -8.40 16.07
C TYR A 417 -26.82 -7.08 16.25
N LYS A 418 -26.05 -6.66 15.23
CA LYS A 418 -25.36 -5.35 15.18
C LYS A 418 -26.17 -4.26 14.47
N GLY A 419 -27.38 -4.57 13.99
CA GLY A 419 -28.26 -3.67 13.26
C GLY A 419 -28.29 -3.92 11.75
N ASP A 420 -28.75 -2.92 10.99
CA ASP A 420 -28.89 -3.00 9.54
C ASP A 420 -27.52 -2.95 8.84
N TYR A 421 -27.33 -3.80 7.83
CA TYR A 421 -26.15 -3.85 6.98
C TYR A 421 -26.52 -4.11 5.51
N MET A 422 -25.65 -3.68 4.60
CA MET A 422 -25.80 -3.91 3.17
C MET A 422 -25.32 -5.32 2.80
N TYR A 423 -26.05 -5.99 1.90
CA TYR A 423 -25.75 -7.34 1.44
C TYR A 423 -25.75 -7.39 -0.09
N GLY A 424 -24.77 -8.02 -0.72
CA GLY A 424 -24.76 -8.23 -2.17
C GLY A 424 -25.71 -9.34 -2.58
N GLU A 425 -27.00 -9.06 -2.72
CA GLU A 425 -28.04 -10.06 -3.04
C GLU A 425 -27.73 -10.87 -4.29
N ALA A 426 -27.22 -10.20 -5.32
CA ALA A 426 -26.85 -10.81 -6.59
C ALA A 426 -25.76 -9.98 -7.28
N ALA A 427 -25.16 -10.56 -8.31
CA ALA A 427 -24.38 -9.83 -9.29
C ALA A 427 -25.10 -9.86 -10.64
N GLU A 428 -25.45 -8.69 -11.16
CA GLU A 428 -26.17 -8.52 -12.43
C GLU A 428 -25.19 -8.09 -13.52
N THR A 429 -25.32 -8.69 -14.70
CA THR A 429 -24.47 -8.36 -15.85
C THR A 429 -25.23 -7.55 -16.89
N SER A 430 -24.49 -6.81 -17.69
CA SER A 430 -25.01 -6.07 -18.84
C SER A 430 -24.00 -6.15 -19.97
N LEU A 431 -24.50 -6.20 -21.20
CA LEU A 431 -23.67 -6.20 -22.41
C LEU A 431 -23.82 -4.86 -23.11
N GLY A 432 -22.69 -4.24 -23.42
CA GLY A 432 -22.60 -2.93 -24.02
C GLY A 432 -22.08 -3.02 -25.45
N THR A 433 -22.80 -2.44 -26.40
CA THR A 433 -22.29 -2.21 -27.75
C THR A 433 -21.85 -0.75 -27.85
N TRP A 434 -20.62 -0.53 -28.34
CA TRP A 434 -20.13 0.82 -28.62
C TRP A 434 -20.88 1.40 -29.81
N ARG A 435 -21.40 2.62 -29.68
CA ARG A 435 -22.17 3.28 -30.76
C ARG A 435 -21.26 3.77 -31.89
N ASP A 436 -21.75 3.65 -33.13
CA ASP A 436 -21.02 4.08 -34.34
C ASP A 436 -20.68 5.58 -34.34
N ASP A 437 -21.52 6.41 -33.71
CA ASP A 437 -21.30 7.86 -33.57
C ASP A 437 -20.24 8.22 -32.51
N ASN A 438 -19.64 7.20 -31.88
CA ASN A 438 -18.65 7.33 -30.82
C ASN A 438 -19.17 8.05 -29.58
N SER A 439 -20.48 8.02 -29.36
CA SER A 439 -21.07 8.74 -28.24
C SER A 439 -21.08 7.94 -26.95
N GLY A 440 -20.89 6.62 -26.95
CA GLY A 440 -20.92 5.79 -25.73
C GLY A 440 -21.44 4.38 -25.96
N PHE A 441 -22.18 3.85 -24.99
CA PHE A 441 -22.64 2.45 -24.98
C PHE A 441 -24.16 2.31 -24.98
N ASP A 442 -24.67 1.43 -25.84
CA ASP A 442 -26.01 0.87 -25.69
C ASP A 442 -25.94 -0.42 -24.88
N TRP A 443 -26.63 -0.42 -23.73
CA TRP A 443 -26.60 -1.52 -22.78
C TRP A 443 -27.86 -2.38 -22.90
N GLU A 444 -27.68 -3.68 -23.03
CA GLU A 444 -28.72 -4.69 -22.87
C GLU A 444 -28.51 -5.48 -21.56
N PRO A 445 -29.59 -6.00 -20.95
CA PRO A 445 -29.48 -6.91 -19.81
C PRO A 445 -28.69 -8.18 -20.17
N GLY A 446 -27.83 -8.61 -19.26
CA GLY A 446 -27.20 -9.93 -19.30
C GLY A 446 -27.88 -10.90 -18.32
N GLY A 447 -27.09 -11.75 -17.69
CA GLY A 447 -27.52 -12.68 -16.65
C GLY A 447 -27.41 -12.15 -15.22
N THR A 448 -27.91 -12.94 -14.30
CA THR A 448 -27.83 -12.71 -12.85
C THR A 448 -27.12 -13.89 -12.19
N ILE A 449 -26.23 -13.59 -11.26
CA ILE A 449 -25.50 -14.55 -10.45
C ILE A 449 -26.02 -14.42 -9.02
N GLU A 450 -26.40 -15.55 -8.42
CA GLU A 450 -26.89 -15.63 -7.05
C GLU A 450 -26.04 -16.63 -6.26
N SER A 451 -25.88 -16.39 -4.96
CA SER A 451 -25.19 -17.31 -4.04
C SER A 451 -26.10 -17.77 -2.93
N ASP A 452 -25.90 -19.01 -2.49
CA ASP A 452 -26.54 -19.54 -1.29
C ASP A 452 -26.05 -18.78 -0.05
N GLU A 453 -26.99 -18.34 0.79
CA GLU A 453 -26.71 -17.60 2.02
C GLU A 453 -25.89 -18.42 3.03
N SER A 454 -26.02 -19.75 2.99
CA SER A 454 -25.23 -20.65 3.84
C SER A 454 -23.73 -20.57 3.55
N MET A 455 -23.33 -20.04 2.39
CA MET A 455 -21.93 -19.91 1.98
C MET A 455 -21.37 -18.51 2.20
N ASN A 456 -22.20 -17.46 2.36
CA ASN A 456 -21.71 -16.08 2.36
C ASN A 456 -22.62 -15.09 3.10
N ILE A 457 -22.07 -14.44 4.12
CA ILE A 457 -22.77 -13.42 4.93
C ILE A 457 -22.73 -11.99 4.36
N GLU A 458 -21.85 -11.69 3.38
CA GLU A 458 -21.76 -10.34 2.77
C GLU A 458 -22.36 -10.27 1.35
N GLY A 459 -22.72 -11.43 0.78
CA GLY A 459 -23.26 -11.54 -0.58
C GLY A 459 -22.20 -11.33 -1.66
N LEU A 460 -22.62 -11.28 -2.92
CA LEU A 460 -21.74 -11.16 -4.09
C LEU A 460 -21.32 -9.71 -4.33
N ASN A 461 -20.11 -9.36 -3.90
CA ASN A 461 -19.54 -8.02 -4.12
C ASN A 461 -18.04 -8.05 -4.37
N GLU A 462 -17.49 -6.87 -4.72
CA GLU A 462 -16.06 -6.66 -4.98
C GLU A 462 -15.47 -7.68 -5.96
N GLN A 463 -16.22 -7.96 -7.04
CA GLN A 463 -15.89 -8.95 -8.06
C GLN A 463 -14.74 -8.52 -8.98
N SER A 464 -14.02 -9.52 -9.49
CA SER A 464 -13.10 -9.38 -10.62
C SER A 464 -13.41 -10.44 -11.66
N TYR A 465 -13.23 -10.14 -12.94
CA TYR A 465 -13.55 -11.06 -14.03
C TYR A 465 -12.65 -10.84 -15.24
N CYS A 466 -12.40 -11.91 -15.98
CA CYS A 466 -11.66 -11.89 -17.25
C CYS A 466 -12.25 -12.90 -18.24
N GLN A 467 -11.97 -12.71 -19.53
CA GLN A 467 -12.35 -13.67 -20.57
C GLN A 467 -11.18 -14.63 -20.81
N LEU A 468 -11.49 -15.92 -20.77
CA LEU A 468 -10.58 -17.02 -21.09
C LEU A 468 -10.33 -17.10 -22.60
N GLU A 469 -9.30 -17.85 -23.00
CA GLU A 469 -8.96 -17.97 -24.42
C GLU A 469 -10.06 -18.67 -25.24
N ASP A 470 -10.78 -19.62 -24.65
CA ASP A 470 -11.90 -20.30 -25.29
C ASP A 470 -13.20 -19.47 -25.33
N GLY A 471 -13.17 -18.23 -24.84
CA GLY A 471 -14.30 -17.30 -24.86
C GLY A 471 -15.16 -17.31 -23.59
N ARG A 472 -14.98 -18.29 -22.70
CA ARG A 472 -15.66 -18.32 -21.40
C ARG A 472 -15.29 -17.12 -20.54
N ILE A 473 -16.20 -16.67 -19.69
CA ILE A 473 -15.95 -15.58 -18.74
C ILE A 473 -15.85 -16.16 -17.35
N PHE A 474 -14.68 -16.00 -16.73
CA PHE A 474 -14.42 -16.38 -15.35
C PHE A 474 -14.64 -15.17 -14.44
N ILE A 475 -15.46 -15.33 -13.39
CA ILE A 475 -15.68 -14.32 -12.36
C ILE A 475 -15.36 -14.86 -10.97
N ILE A 476 -14.74 -14.02 -10.15
CA ILE A 476 -14.37 -14.30 -8.77
C ILE A 476 -14.89 -13.19 -7.85
N PHE A 477 -15.43 -13.59 -6.69
CA PHE A 477 -16.06 -12.71 -5.71
C PHE A 477 -15.34 -12.78 -4.36
N ARG A 478 -15.33 -11.64 -3.65
CA ARG A 478 -15.04 -11.59 -2.22
C ARG A 478 -16.12 -12.36 -1.45
N GLN A 479 -15.73 -13.03 -0.37
CA GLN A 479 -16.65 -13.68 0.57
C GLN A 479 -16.05 -13.66 1.99
N ALA A 480 -16.93 -13.58 2.99
CA ALA A 480 -16.61 -13.74 4.41
C ALA A 480 -17.09 -15.08 4.93
N ALA A 481 -16.32 -15.69 5.83
CA ALA A 481 -16.73 -16.89 6.56
C ALA A 481 -18.12 -16.75 7.22
N VAL A 482 -18.89 -17.83 7.17
CA VAL A 482 -20.10 -18.02 7.99
C VAL A 482 -19.68 -18.79 9.23
N LEU A 483 -19.89 -18.23 10.42
CA LEU A 483 -19.53 -18.90 11.66
C LEU A 483 -20.37 -20.15 11.88
N ALA A 484 -19.74 -21.20 12.44
CA ALA A 484 -20.47 -22.35 12.93
C ALA A 484 -21.45 -21.91 14.03
N GLY A 485 -22.67 -22.42 13.94
CA GLY A 485 -23.73 -22.23 14.92
C GLY A 485 -24.07 -23.54 15.62
N GLN A 486 -25.04 -23.48 16.54
CA GLN A 486 -25.55 -24.67 17.22
C GLN A 486 -26.05 -25.75 16.24
N ASP A 487 -26.70 -25.32 15.15
CA ASP A 487 -27.37 -26.20 14.18
C ASP A 487 -26.76 -26.12 12.77
N SER A 488 -25.60 -25.48 12.60
CA SER A 488 -24.96 -25.31 11.29
C SER A 488 -23.43 -25.41 11.41
N PRO A 489 -22.75 -26.17 10.53
CA PRO A 489 -21.30 -26.31 10.56
C PRO A 489 -20.55 -25.02 10.17
N GLY A 490 -21.24 -23.99 9.68
CA GLY A 490 -20.62 -22.78 9.13
C GLY A 490 -20.01 -23.02 7.75
N TYR A 491 -19.32 -22.00 7.24
CA TYR A 491 -18.66 -22.03 5.94
C TYR A 491 -17.35 -21.24 5.99
N PRO A 492 -16.22 -21.79 5.52
CA PRO A 492 -14.93 -21.12 5.64
C PRO A 492 -14.86 -19.85 4.78
N SER A 493 -13.90 -18.97 5.12
CA SER A 493 -13.57 -17.82 4.26
C SER A 493 -12.74 -18.30 3.06
N VAL A 494 -13.34 -18.20 1.87
CA VAL A 494 -12.78 -18.59 0.57
C VAL A 494 -13.23 -17.57 -0.48
N LYS A 495 -12.72 -17.66 -1.70
CA LYS A 495 -13.31 -16.90 -2.81
C LYS A 495 -14.40 -17.73 -3.50
N LEU A 496 -15.45 -17.07 -3.94
CA LEU A 496 -16.52 -17.70 -4.71
C LEU A 496 -16.32 -17.42 -6.19
N ILE A 497 -16.62 -18.39 -7.05
CA ILE A 497 -16.47 -18.28 -8.51
C ILE A 497 -17.73 -18.71 -9.24
N SER A 498 -17.88 -18.19 -10.45
CA SER A 498 -18.86 -18.64 -11.45
C SER A 498 -18.24 -18.50 -12.85
N VAL A 499 -18.81 -19.19 -13.83
CA VAL A 499 -18.37 -19.12 -15.24
C VAL A 499 -19.57 -18.93 -16.15
N SER A 500 -19.36 -18.21 -17.25
CA SER A 500 -20.32 -18.09 -18.34
C SER A 500 -19.72 -18.55 -19.65
N ASP A 501 -20.46 -19.36 -20.40
CA ASP A 501 -20.09 -19.87 -21.73
C ASP A 501 -20.72 -19.04 -22.86
N ASP A 502 -21.57 -18.06 -22.54
CA ASP A 502 -22.42 -17.33 -23.49
C ASP A 502 -22.29 -15.81 -23.35
N CYS A 503 -21.06 -15.34 -23.07
CA CYS A 503 -20.71 -13.93 -22.92
C CYS A 503 -21.41 -13.24 -21.74
N GLY A 504 -21.76 -13.97 -20.68
CA GLY A 504 -22.34 -13.43 -19.46
C GLY A 504 -23.86 -13.34 -19.46
N ARG A 505 -24.55 -14.01 -20.39
CA ARG A 505 -26.03 -14.09 -20.42
C ARG A 505 -26.57 -15.10 -19.42
N THR A 506 -25.85 -16.21 -19.24
CA THR A 506 -26.11 -17.21 -18.21
C THR A 506 -24.83 -17.53 -17.46
N TRP A 507 -24.99 -18.03 -16.24
CA TRP A 507 -23.88 -18.28 -15.31
C TRP A 507 -24.06 -19.62 -14.61
N SER A 508 -22.95 -20.32 -14.41
CA SER A 508 -22.93 -21.53 -13.60
C SER A 508 -23.30 -21.23 -12.14
N LYS A 509 -23.76 -22.26 -11.41
CA LYS A 509 -23.93 -22.16 -9.96
C LYS A 509 -22.62 -21.68 -9.31
N VAL A 510 -22.75 -20.75 -8.35
CA VAL A 510 -21.62 -20.25 -7.57
C VAL A 510 -21.03 -21.40 -6.74
N ARG A 511 -19.70 -21.51 -6.76
CA ARG A 511 -18.96 -22.51 -5.99
C ARG A 511 -17.67 -21.92 -5.42
N PRO A 512 -17.07 -22.54 -4.38
CA PRO A 512 -15.80 -22.10 -3.85
C PRO A 512 -14.65 -22.30 -4.85
N LEU A 513 -13.66 -21.41 -4.79
CA LEU A 513 -12.38 -21.59 -5.44
C LEU A 513 -11.58 -22.67 -4.70
N THR A 514 -11.08 -23.64 -5.46
CA THR A 514 -10.29 -24.76 -4.96
C THR A 514 -8.92 -24.81 -5.62
N TYR A 515 -8.03 -25.62 -5.05
CA TYR A 515 -6.87 -26.16 -5.75
C TYR A 515 -7.30 -27.33 -6.65
N GLU A 516 -6.34 -27.87 -7.41
CA GLU A 516 -6.54 -28.98 -8.35
C GLU A 516 -6.94 -30.30 -7.68
N ASP A 517 -6.60 -30.47 -6.40
CA ASP A 517 -7.00 -31.61 -5.56
C ASP A 517 -8.40 -31.46 -4.94
N GLY A 518 -9.09 -30.34 -5.19
CA GLY A 518 -10.41 -30.02 -4.63
C GLY A 518 -10.36 -29.37 -3.24
N GLU A 519 -9.20 -29.21 -2.61
CA GLU A 519 -9.09 -28.50 -1.35
C GLU A 519 -9.40 -27.01 -1.52
N TYR A 520 -9.92 -26.38 -0.46
CA TYR A 520 -10.22 -24.95 -0.48
C TYR A 520 -8.99 -24.07 -0.55
N VAL A 521 -9.09 -23.00 -1.33
CA VAL A 521 -8.16 -21.87 -1.26
C VAL A 521 -8.63 -20.95 -0.13
N TYR A 522 -8.11 -21.13 1.08
CA TYR A 522 -8.43 -20.23 2.19
C TYR A 522 -7.95 -18.82 1.90
N SER A 523 -8.88 -17.87 1.97
CA SER A 523 -8.63 -16.48 1.70
C SER A 523 -9.57 -15.61 2.52
N PRO A 524 -9.07 -14.58 3.22
CA PRO A 524 -9.90 -13.68 4.02
C PRO A 524 -10.91 -12.96 3.12
N CYS A 525 -11.87 -12.30 3.76
CA CYS A 525 -12.82 -11.41 3.12
C CYS A 525 -12.12 -10.18 2.53
N SER A 526 -11.41 -10.34 1.42
CA SER A 526 -10.58 -9.34 0.72
C SER A 526 -10.92 -9.29 -0.76
N MET A 527 -10.54 -8.21 -1.45
CA MET A 527 -10.75 -8.09 -2.91
C MET A 527 -9.87 -9.10 -3.67
N PRO A 528 -10.46 -9.94 -4.54
CA PRO A 528 -9.70 -10.68 -5.54
C PRO A 528 -9.35 -9.80 -6.75
N TYR A 529 -8.36 -10.22 -7.52
CA TYR A 529 -8.15 -9.71 -8.88
C TYR A 529 -7.80 -10.86 -9.82
N THR A 530 -8.39 -10.89 -11.01
CA THR A 530 -8.09 -11.89 -12.03
C THR A 530 -7.97 -11.23 -13.39
N PHE A 531 -6.99 -11.68 -14.17
CA PHE A 531 -6.70 -11.16 -15.49
C PHE A 531 -6.06 -12.25 -16.34
N ARG A 532 -6.23 -12.12 -17.65
CA ARG A 532 -5.45 -12.87 -18.63
C ARG A 532 -4.30 -11.97 -19.09
N SER A 533 -3.06 -12.40 -18.92
CA SER A 533 -1.92 -11.58 -19.34
C SER A 533 -1.81 -11.56 -20.86
N SER A 534 -1.59 -10.37 -21.42
CA SER A 534 -1.28 -10.25 -22.86
C SER A 534 0.16 -10.69 -23.16
N LYS A 535 1.01 -10.84 -22.14
CA LYS A 535 2.39 -11.28 -22.27
C LYS A 535 2.50 -12.74 -22.71
N ASN A 536 1.83 -13.63 -21.98
CA ASN A 536 1.97 -15.09 -22.16
C ASN A 536 0.62 -15.81 -22.34
N GLY A 537 -0.50 -15.08 -22.36
CA GLY A 537 -1.84 -15.62 -22.57
C GLY A 537 -2.42 -16.41 -21.38
N LYS A 538 -1.67 -16.59 -20.29
CA LYS A 538 -2.11 -17.30 -19.09
C LYS A 538 -3.05 -16.45 -18.23
N VAL A 539 -3.85 -17.13 -17.43
CA VAL A 539 -4.78 -16.48 -16.49
C VAL A 539 -4.21 -16.54 -15.09
N TYR A 540 -4.18 -15.39 -14.42
CA TYR A 540 -3.67 -15.25 -13.07
C TYR A 540 -4.75 -14.76 -12.13
N VAL A 541 -4.63 -15.14 -10.86
CA VAL A 541 -5.45 -14.64 -9.75
C VAL A 541 -4.54 -14.10 -8.66
N ILE A 542 -4.84 -12.91 -8.16
CA ILE A 542 -4.16 -12.27 -7.03
C ILE A 542 -5.07 -12.33 -5.81
N LEU A 543 -4.58 -12.94 -4.72
CA LEU A 543 -5.33 -13.21 -3.49
C LEU A 543 -4.43 -13.14 -2.25
N ASN A 544 -5.01 -12.93 -1.07
CA ASN A 544 -4.36 -13.30 0.18
C ASN A 544 -4.59 -14.80 0.41
N ILE A 545 -3.57 -15.64 0.29
CA ILE A 545 -3.69 -17.10 0.41
C ILE A 545 -3.14 -17.55 1.75
N HIS A 546 -3.89 -18.40 2.46
CA HIS A 546 -3.52 -18.96 3.76
C HIS A 546 -3.59 -20.48 3.78
N SER A 547 -2.77 -21.10 4.62
CA SER A 547 -2.75 -22.56 4.84
C SER A 547 -3.87 -23.03 5.78
N ALA A 548 -4.60 -22.11 6.41
CA ALA A 548 -5.66 -22.40 7.37
C ALA A 548 -6.86 -21.47 7.17
N PRO A 549 -8.06 -21.85 7.64
CA PRO A 549 -9.25 -21.00 7.60
C PRO A 549 -8.98 -19.61 8.19
N THR A 550 -9.52 -18.60 7.52
CA THR A 550 -9.43 -17.20 7.95
C THR A 550 -10.80 -16.72 8.43
N TYR A 551 -10.81 -15.65 9.23
CA TYR A 551 -12.03 -15.11 9.79
C TYR A 551 -12.21 -13.64 9.40
N SER A 552 -13.35 -13.34 8.79
CA SER A 552 -13.67 -12.00 8.31
C SER A 552 -12.51 -11.45 7.45
N CYS A 553 -12.04 -10.24 7.72
CA CYS A 553 -11.04 -9.56 6.93
C CYS A 553 -9.59 -9.98 7.23
N ASP A 554 -9.32 -10.85 8.21
CA ASP A 554 -7.96 -11.10 8.69
C ASP A 554 -7.59 -12.60 8.69
N PRO A 555 -6.30 -12.94 8.55
CA PRO A 555 -5.16 -12.05 8.24
C PRO A 555 -5.11 -11.65 6.76
N ARG A 556 -4.58 -10.46 6.44
CA ARG A 556 -4.18 -10.03 5.07
C ARG A 556 -2.70 -9.66 5.01
N THR A 557 -1.89 -10.40 5.75
CA THR A 557 -0.46 -10.11 5.95
C THR A 557 0.43 -10.63 4.83
N THR A 558 -0.13 -11.35 3.85
CA THR A 558 0.58 -11.86 2.67
C THR A 558 -0.33 -11.70 1.46
N LEU A 559 0.20 -11.14 0.37
CA LEU A 559 -0.47 -11.06 -0.92
C LEU A 559 0.25 -11.97 -1.93
N ASN A 560 -0.51 -12.76 -2.68
CA ASN A 560 -0.02 -13.77 -3.59
C ASN A 560 -0.59 -13.60 -4.99
N ILE A 561 0.12 -14.13 -5.98
CA ILE A 561 -0.35 -14.36 -7.35
C ILE A 561 -0.18 -15.84 -7.69
N ALA A 562 -1.14 -16.42 -8.40
CA ALA A 562 -1.08 -17.81 -8.86
C ALA A 562 -1.75 -17.97 -10.22
N GLU A 563 -1.29 -18.95 -11.00
CA GLU A 563 -1.90 -19.33 -12.27
C GLU A 563 -3.22 -20.09 -12.03
N LEU A 564 -4.25 -19.76 -12.82
CA LEU A 564 -5.51 -20.49 -12.86
C LEU A 564 -5.40 -21.63 -13.88
N ASN A 565 -5.74 -22.85 -13.48
CA ASN A 565 -6.04 -23.92 -14.42
C ASN A 565 -7.39 -23.62 -15.08
N THR A 566 -7.37 -23.27 -16.36
CA THR A 566 -8.57 -22.83 -17.09
C THR A 566 -9.53 -23.96 -17.43
N GLU A 567 -9.08 -25.22 -17.41
CA GLU A 567 -9.96 -26.36 -17.68
C GLU A 567 -10.85 -26.65 -16.46
N THR A 568 -10.24 -26.74 -15.28
CA THR A 568 -10.92 -27.06 -14.01
C THR A 568 -11.43 -25.82 -13.25
N LEU A 569 -10.96 -24.63 -13.62
CA LEU A 569 -11.16 -23.36 -12.91
C LEU A 569 -10.72 -23.45 -11.44
N SER A 570 -9.55 -24.05 -11.21
CA SER A 570 -8.89 -24.18 -9.91
C SER A 570 -7.52 -23.50 -9.91
N LEU A 571 -7.00 -23.11 -8.75
CA LEU A 571 -5.65 -22.56 -8.65
C LEU A 571 -4.58 -23.64 -8.71
N LYS A 572 -3.51 -23.40 -9.48
CA LYS A 572 -2.34 -24.26 -9.55
C LYS A 572 -1.43 -24.00 -8.35
N ARG A 573 -1.43 -24.92 -7.37
CA ARG A 573 -0.77 -24.73 -6.07
C ARG A 573 0.74 -24.49 -6.19
N ASN A 574 1.41 -25.14 -7.13
CA ASN A 574 2.84 -25.00 -7.40
C ASN A 574 3.22 -23.67 -8.09
N THR A 575 2.25 -22.86 -8.51
CA THR A 575 2.47 -21.55 -9.14
C THR A 575 2.26 -20.36 -8.20
N ILE A 576 1.99 -20.61 -6.92
CA ILE A 576 1.80 -19.55 -5.93
C ILE A 576 3.13 -18.81 -5.73
N ALA A 577 3.14 -17.54 -6.11
CA ALA A 577 4.21 -16.60 -5.85
C ALA A 577 3.75 -15.55 -4.84
N ILE A 578 4.68 -15.02 -4.05
CA ILE A 578 4.39 -13.92 -3.13
C ILE A 578 4.61 -12.59 -3.88
N ILE A 579 3.67 -11.66 -3.70
CA ILE A 579 3.82 -10.26 -4.11
C ILE A 579 4.38 -9.44 -2.94
N GLU A 580 3.78 -9.57 -1.75
CA GLU A 580 4.19 -8.83 -0.55
C GLU A 580 3.86 -9.61 0.72
N THR A 581 4.64 -9.41 1.79
CA THR A 581 4.45 -10.09 3.09
C THR A 581 4.84 -9.19 4.25
N LYS A 582 4.29 -9.49 5.43
CA LYS A 582 4.60 -8.78 6.68
C LYS A 582 6.08 -8.92 7.02
N GLN A 583 6.75 -7.80 7.30
CA GLN A 583 8.15 -7.74 7.70
C GLN A 583 8.31 -7.63 9.23
N PRO A 584 9.48 -7.97 9.82
CA PRO A 584 9.77 -7.89 11.27
C PRO A 584 9.69 -6.50 11.95
N GLY A 585 9.20 -5.46 11.27
CA GLY A 585 8.85 -4.17 11.87
C GLY A 585 7.37 -3.79 11.71
N HIS A 586 6.63 -4.59 10.94
CA HIS A 586 5.22 -4.35 10.65
C HIS A 586 4.32 -4.68 11.85
N ASN A 587 3.33 -3.83 12.10
CA ASN A 587 2.26 -4.10 13.06
C ASN A 587 1.54 -5.41 12.65
N HIS A 588 1.08 -6.21 13.61
CA HIS A 588 0.37 -7.47 13.29
C HIS A 588 -0.96 -7.25 12.56
N HIS A 589 -1.54 -6.06 12.65
CA HIS A 589 -2.71 -5.65 11.89
C HIS A 589 -2.39 -5.06 10.50
N VAL A 590 -1.16 -5.21 10.00
CA VAL A 590 -0.82 -4.81 8.63
C VAL A 590 -1.59 -5.63 7.60
N ARG A 591 -2.00 -4.99 6.52
CA ARG A 591 -2.82 -5.56 5.46
C ARG A 591 -2.31 -5.14 4.08
N PHE A 592 -2.24 -6.12 3.20
CA PHE A 592 -1.94 -5.99 1.77
C PHE A 592 -3.18 -6.42 0.98
N SER A 593 -4.05 -5.48 0.66
CA SER A 593 -5.37 -5.75 0.06
C SER A 593 -5.97 -4.47 -0.54
N ASN A 594 -7.16 -4.59 -1.14
CA ASN A 594 -7.95 -3.48 -1.65
C ASN A 594 -7.25 -2.70 -2.78
N PHE A 595 -6.48 -3.43 -3.59
CA PHE A 595 -5.68 -2.95 -4.70
C PHE A 595 -6.38 -3.08 -6.05
N ALA A 596 -7.50 -3.81 -6.15
CA ALA A 596 -8.08 -4.21 -7.44
C ALA A 596 -8.42 -3.01 -8.35
N ALA A 597 -8.96 -1.92 -7.81
CA ALA A 597 -9.24 -0.69 -8.55
C ALA A 597 -7.99 0.06 -9.02
N ALA A 598 -6.81 -0.38 -8.59
CA ALA A 598 -5.52 0.27 -8.75
C ALA A 598 -4.54 -0.63 -9.54
N THR A 599 -5.06 -1.36 -10.53
CA THR A 599 -4.28 -2.30 -11.34
C THR A 599 -4.44 -2.02 -12.83
N ILE A 600 -3.36 -2.16 -13.59
CA ILE A 600 -3.35 -2.02 -15.06
C ILE A 600 -2.18 -2.79 -15.66
N GLU A 601 -2.37 -3.44 -16.80
CA GLU A 601 -1.25 -4.00 -17.57
C GLU A 601 -0.56 -2.87 -18.35
N ASP A 602 0.76 -2.76 -18.22
CA ASP A 602 1.54 -1.76 -18.91
C ASP A 602 1.57 -2.05 -20.43
N ARG A 603 1.34 -1.03 -21.26
CA ARG A 603 1.29 -1.21 -22.71
C ARG A 603 2.63 -1.62 -23.32
N TYR A 604 3.75 -1.20 -22.73
CA TYR A 604 5.09 -1.43 -23.26
C TYR A 604 5.70 -2.70 -22.72
N THR A 605 5.77 -2.81 -21.40
CA THR A 605 6.48 -3.92 -20.75
C THR A 605 5.61 -5.16 -20.65
N LYS A 606 4.28 -5.02 -20.83
CA LYS A 606 3.27 -6.06 -20.56
C LYS A 606 3.29 -6.58 -19.13
N ASN A 607 3.96 -5.86 -18.23
CA ASN A 607 3.97 -6.17 -16.80
C ASN A 607 2.67 -5.67 -16.17
N LEU A 608 2.21 -6.36 -15.12
CA LEU A 608 1.08 -5.88 -14.34
C LEU A 608 1.58 -4.82 -13.35
N LEU A 609 1.00 -3.63 -13.42
CA LEU A 609 1.20 -2.55 -12.45
C LEU A 609 0.09 -2.61 -11.41
N LEU A 610 0.46 -2.72 -10.15
CA LEU A 610 -0.44 -2.74 -8.99
C LEU A 610 -0.05 -1.63 -8.04
N PHE A 611 -0.98 -0.76 -7.68
CA PHE A 611 -0.73 0.31 -6.72
C PHE A 611 -1.44 0.00 -5.41
N MET A 612 -0.68 -0.13 -4.32
CA MET A 612 -1.21 -0.57 -3.04
C MET A 612 -0.56 0.19 -1.89
N LYS A 613 -1.41 0.58 -0.93
CA LYS A 613 -1.00 1.16 0.36
C LYS A 613 -0.73 0.06 1.38
N LEU A 614 0.25 0.29 2.25
CA LEU A 614 0.40 -0.48 3.49
C LEU A 614 -0.76 -0.09 4.44
N GLN A 615 -1.83 -0.87 4.46
CA GLN A 615 -3.03 -0.55 5.24
C GLN A 615 -2.97 -1.21 6.62
N MET A 616 -3.60 -0.60 7.61
CA MET A 616 -3.90 -1.26 8.89
C MET A 616 -5.37 -1.69 8.94
N SER A 617 -5.64 -2.74 9.74
CA SER A 617 -7.00 -3.15 10.11
C SER A 617 -7.86 -1.99 10.58
N GLU A 618 -9.17 -2.04 10.32
CA GLU A 618 -10.13 -1.06 10.83
C GLU A 618 -10.13 -0.98 12.34
N ASN A 619 -9.77 -2.08 13.01
CA ASN A 619 -9.68 -2.18 14.46
C ASN A 619 -8.33 -1.71 15.01
N CYS A 620 -7.39 -1.30 14.16
CA CYS A 620 -6.05 -0.90 14.59
C CYS A 620 -6.01 0.57 15.05
N PRO A 621 -5.64 0.86 16.31
CA PRO A 621 -5.64 2.22 16.84
C PRO A 621 -4.67 3.19 16.15
N ILE A 622 -3.59 2.68 15.55
CA ILE A 622 -2.57 3.46 14.84
C ILE A 622 -2.80 3.53 13.34
N ARG A 623 -3.97 3.07 12.87
CA ARG A 623 -4.30 3.03 11.45
C ARG A 623 -4.06 4.36 10.75
N SER A 624 -4.46 5.44 11.40
CA SER A 624 -4.07 6.80 11.02
C SER A 624 -2.71 7.05 11.70
N GLY A 625 -1.59 7.04 10.97
CA GLY A 625 -0.26 7.29 11.58
C GLY A 625 0.86 6.31 11.29
N TYR A 626 0.53 5.16 10.71
CA TYR A 626 1.50 4.09 10.50
C TYR A 626 2.34 4.33 9.25
N ASP A 627 1.74 4.08 8.08
CA ASP A 627 2.32 4.36 6.78
C ASP A 627 1.30 5.15 5.96
N PHE A 628 1.71 6.32 5.48
CA PHE A 628 0.90 7.16 4.61
C PHE A 628 1.32 7.02 3.15
N ASN A 629 2.10 6.03 2.79
CA ASN A 629 2.59 5.88 1.43
C ASN A 629 1.73 4.91 0.64
N SER A 630 1.67 5.15 -0.66
CA SER A 630 1.24 4.16 -1.63
C SER A 630 2.48 3.66 -2.38
N TYR A 631 2.43 2.43 -2.86
CA TYR A 631 3.55 1.78 -3.53
C TYR A 631 3.09 1.24 -4.87
N ARG A 632 3.93 1.43 -5.88
CA ARG A 632 3.78 0.80 -7.20
C ARG A 632 4.52 -0.53 -7.16
N TYR A 633 3.81 -1.61 -7.36
CA TYR A 633 4.31 -2.96 -7.57
C TYR A 633 4.25 -3.26 -9.06
N GLU A 634 5.40 -3.53 -9.66
CA GLU A 634 5.51 -4.05 -11.01
C GLU A 634 5.75 -5.55 -10.94
N ILE A 635 4.77 -6.31 -11.41
CA ILE A 635 4.77 -7.77 -11.41
C ILE A 635 5.17 -8.21 -12.81
N ILE A 636 6.38 -8.74 -12.91
CA ILE A 636 7.01 -9.22 -14.13
C ILE A 636 6.67 -10.70 -14.25
N LEU A 637 5.86 -11.03 -15.25
CA LEU A 637 5.47 -12.41 -15.53
C LEU A 637 6.52 -13.07 -16.45
N PRO A 638 6.69 -14.41 -16.38
CA PRO A 638 7.49 -15.14 -17.35
C PRO A 638 6.91 -14.97 -18.76
N GLU A 639 7.79 -15.09 -19.76
CA GLU A 639 7.41 -15.09 -21.19
C GLU A 639 6.39 -16.18 -21.55
#